data_AF-A0A252DSP8-F1
#
_entry.id   AF-A0A252DSP8-F1
#
_cell.length_a   1.000
_cell.length_b   1.000
_cell.length_c   1.000
_cell.angle_alpha   90.00
_cell.angle_beta   90.00
_cell.angle_gamma   90.00
#
_symmetry.space_group_name_H-M   'P 1'
#
loop_
_entity.id
_entity.type
_entity.pdbx_description
1 polymer ?
#
loop_
_entity_poly.entity_id
_entity_poly.type
_entity_poly.pdbx_seq_one_letter_code
_entity_poly.pdbx_strand_id
1 'polypeptide(L)'
;MKQKIGKQSIATAAGNTRLTPFEDALHLATMLRVGFNKRDIGAYILTKGTQKDRFCFVFGFDCRGIHSTLRAEQIETIFDNIEAGLKDIPSGEKMTLHLGSFIDDNQRQQELAALAKSTSSRDIKYLLMAERARAKELTNSGIRKPKFLRIYVTYTVEPNAANADDVIEKLLAKSEAWWLKFKGDIAEVENQRLETVITNAYKQGFSRWEQLLSNKMGLDIKPLTAEELWGEIWRRFNDTPPIDIPQLLTLDENGLQEQVYSDLASTKLLVDNIHSTTLLMESGVPCADRRWVNVNNRYIGALTFLEKPGGWANKSSQLRYLWELLSRETVVDTEIFCQLTAANPALVKTTLQRVLKQSNMTAIMAQEKSRTIDVNAQLKLKKSVAAQEQLYEGAVPIYTSIAMFVHRPTVGELDEATRYIENCFQRPARVIRETEYAWKIWLQSLPIVWEGLLVKPFNRRQLYLTSEVPGLMPLVLTRKGDSQGFELIAAEGGTPVHLDLFTQHKNLALFATTRAGKSVLVSGILTQALAHNIPVVALDFPKPDGTSTFTDYTEFMGENGAYFDISKQSNNLFEQPDLRLLSVEEQRDRMLDYTAFLESALMTMVLGSSTENQLLGQTVRSLINLALTAFFRDRNIQQRYQDAMACGFGSPAWQKTPTLKDFLNFCSEEHLQLDSVSSRVEDALSQIQLRLRFWLSSRVGQAISAPSSFRTDAKLLVFALRNLSDSEDAAVLSLSAYSAALRRALSSPASIFFIDEAPILFEFEQIANLVGRICANGAKAGIRVILSAQDPDTIAKSKAASKILQNLTTRLIGRIQPVAVDSFVDILKYPKEIIARNATESFFPRKEGIYSQWLLDDNGIYTFCRYYPGYEQLAVVANNPHEQSARQQAMQKHRDKYEAISVFARQLVASLRGS
;
A
#
# COMPACT_ATOMS: atom_id res chain seq x y z
N MET A 1 39.53 3.54 -12.93
CA MET A 1 38.73 4.69 -13.42
C MET A 1 38.68 4.68 -14.95
N LYS A 2 37.53 5.01 -15.54
CA LYS A 2 37.30 5.00 -16.98
C LYS A 2 38.08 6.12 -17.70
N GLN A 3 38.84 5.78 -18.73
CA GLN A 3 39.45 6.76 -19.64
C GLN A 3 38.44 7.19 -20.72
N LYS A 4 38.51 8.44 -21.16
CA LYS A 4 37.68 8.96 -22.23
C LYS A 4 38.06 8.29 -23.56
N ILE A 5 37.11 7.67 -24.25
CA ILE A 5 37.35 6.92 -25.48
C ILE A 5 37.59 7.87 -26.66
N GLY A 6 36.91 9.02 -26.67
CA GLY A 6 37.08 10.07 -27.67
C GLY A 6 36.38 9.77 -28.99
N LYS A 7 36.48 10.71 -29.95
CA LYS A 7 35.83 10.60 -31.27
C LYS A 7 36.47 9.50 -32.11
N GLN A 8 35.67 8.51 -32.50
CA GLN A 8 36.08 7.38 -33.35
C GLN A 8 35.51 7.55 -34.76
N SER A 9 36.25 7.11 -35.78
CA SER A 9 35.76 7.06 -37.16
C SER A 9 35.18 5.68 -37.44
N ILE A 10 33.90 5.61 -37.79
CA ILE A 10 33.21 4.35 -38.09
C ILE A 10 32.81 4.35 -39.56
N ALA A 11 33.10 3.25 -40.26
CA ALA A 11 32.65 3.05 -41.63
C ALA A 11 31.14 2.79 -41.63
N THR A 12 30.38 3.67 -42.26
CA THR A 12 28.93 3.53 -42.45
C THR A 12 28.64 3.34 -43.94
N ALA A 13 27.44 2.86 -44.30
CA ALA A 13 27.04 2.69 -45.70
C ALA A 13 27.09 4.00 -46.53
N ALA A 14 27.12 5.17 -45.87
CA ALA A 14 27.24 6.50 -46.47
C ALA A 14 28.66 7.10 -46.40
N GLY A 15 29.67 6.34 -45.97
CA GLY A 15 31.07 6.79 -45.81
C GLY A 15 31.58 6.73 -44.37
N ASN A 16 32.79 7.26 -44.12
CA ASN A 16 33.38 7.32 -42.78
C ASN A 16 32.73 8.45 -41.96
N THR A 17 31.98 8.09 -40.91
CA THR A 17 31.35 9.05 -40.01
C THR A 17 32.08 9.08 -38.68
N ARG A 18 32.37 10.29 -38.18
CA ARG A 18 33.09 10.48 -36.92
C ARG A 18 32.09 10.60 -35.76
N LEU A 19 32.02 9.59 -34.91
CA LEU A 19 31.05 9.47 -33.81
C LEU A 19 31.74 9.59 -32.45
N THR A 20 30.99 9.99 -31.43
CA THR A 20 31.47 10.02 -30.03
C THR A 20 30.73 8.92 -29.27
N PRO A 21 31.45 8.03 -28.56
CA PRO A 21 30.83 7.00 -27.73
C PRO A 21 29.91 7.60 -26.68
N PHE A 22 28.73 6.99 -26.47
CA PHE A 22 27.76 7.44 -25.47
C PHE A 22 28.36 7.36 -24.05
N GLU A 23 29.21 6.36 -23.84
CA GLU A 23 30.09 6.15 -22.70
C GLU A 23 30.77 7.41 -22.16
N ASP A 24 31.23 8.29 -23.06
CA ASP A 24 31.98 9.50 -22.71
C ASP A 24 31.08 10.58 -22.09
N ALA A 25 29.76 10.41 -22.18
CA ALA A 25 28.77 11.31 -21.63
C ALA A 25 28.37 10.92 -20.19
N LEU A 26 28.70 9.70 -19.76
CA LEU A 26 28.46 9.17 -18.41
C LEU A 26 29.67 9.40 -17.51
N HIS A 27 29.43 9.66 -16.22
CA HIS A 27 30.47 10.07 -15.26
C HIS A 27 30.66 9.07 -14.11
N LEU A 28 29.93 7.94 -14.11
CA LEU A 28 30.07 6.88 -13.11
C LEU A 28 31.50 6.33 -13.15
N ALA A 29 32.17 6.37 -12.00
CA ALA A 29 33.46 5.74 -11.77
C ALA A 29 33.27 4.34 -11.18
N THR A 30 32.44 4.19 -10.14
CA THR A 30 32.11 2.91 -9.52
C THR A 30 30.90 3.08 -8.58
N MET A 31 30.30 1.96 -8.16
CA MET A 31 29.30 1.92 -7.10
C MET A 31 29.99 1.91 -5.73
N LEU A 32 29.34 2.49 -4.72
CA LEU A 32 29.79 2.49 -3.34
C LEU A 32 28.72 1.89 -2.43
N ARG A 33 29.15 1.07 -1.47
CA ARG A 33 28.40 0.59 -0.32
C ARG A 33 29.08 1.06 0.97
N VAL A 34 28.32 1.64 1.88
CA VAL A 34 28.77 2.06 3.21
C VAL A 34 28.03 1.25 4.26
N GLY A 35 28.77 0.41 4.99
CA GLY A 35 28.29 -0.61 5.92
C GLY A 35 28.64 -0.30 7.39
N PHE A 36 28.22 0.85 7.92
CA PHE A 36 28.47 1.21 9.33
C PHE A 36 27.24 1.01 10.21
N ASN A 37 27.41 0.57 11.47
CA ASN A 37 26.34 0.48 12.47
C ASN A 37 25.12 -0.34 12.00
N LYS A 38 25.34 -1.46 11.30
CA LYS A 38 24.28 -2.30 10.67
C LYS A 38 23.42 -1.56 9.63
N ARG A 39 23.88 -0.42 9.12
CA ARG A 39 23.26 0.28 8.00
C ARG A 39 23.87 -0.21 6.70
N ASP A 40 23.09 -0.14 5.64
CA ASP A 40 23.52 -0.46 4.28
C ASP A 40 23.13 0.68 3.35
N ILE A 41 24.12 1.46 2.91
CA ILE A 41 23.90 2.71 2.17
C ILE A 41 24.65 2.64 0.85
N GLY A 42 23.93 2.82 -0.25
CA GLY A 42 24.48 2.91 -1.59
C GLY A 42 24.80 4.35 -2.01
N ALA A 43 25.79 4.49 -2.89
CA ALA A 43 26.02 5.73 -3.63
C ALA A 43 26.64 5.47 -5.02
N TYR A 44 26.45 6.43 -5.94
CA TYR A 44 27.28 6.52 -7.13
C TYR A 44 28.51 7.39 -6.84
N ILE A 45 29.70 6.93 -7.24
CA ILE A 45 30.90 7.78 -7.27
C ILE A 45 31.07 8.29 -8.69
N LEU A 46 31.04 9.61 -8.87
CA LEU A 46 31.24 10.25 -10.16
C LEU A 46 32.62 10.93 -10.24
N THR A 47 33.19 10.95 -11.45
CA THR A 47 34.42 11.69 -11.76
C THR A 47 34.26 12.45 -13.07
N LYS A 48 34.95 13.59 -13.22
CA LYS A 48 34.84 14.46 -14.39
C LYS A 48 36.09 14.43 -15.26
N GLY A 49 36.05 13.67 -16.35
CA GLY A 49 37.14 13.59 -17.32
C GLY A 49 38.41 12.99 -16.72
N THR A 50 39.57 13.58 -17.03
CA THR A 50 40.89 13.13 -16.53
C THR A 50 41.27 13.72 -15.17
N GLN A 51 40.39 14.48 -14.51
CA GLN A 51 40.68 15.11 -13.22
C GLN A 51 40.54 14.08 -12.09
N LYS A 52 41.66 13.41 -11.77
CA LYS A 52 41.73 12.29 -10.80
C LYS A 52 41.34 12.66 -9.36
N ASP A 53 41.35 13.93 -9.00
CA ASP A 53 41.16 14.40 -7.62
C ASP A 53 39.78 15.04 -7.33
N ARG A 54 38.82 14.94 -8.27
CA ARG A 54 37.46 15.47 -8.07
C ARG A 54 36.43 14.37 -8.06
N PHE A 55 35.83 14.16 -6.89
CA PHE A 55 34.78 13.17 -6.67
C PHE A 55 33.45 13.85 -6.36
N CYS A 56 32.36 13.30 -6.90
CA CYS A 56 31.01 13.63 -6.47
C CYS A 56 30.32 12.34 -6.08
N PHE A 57 29.84 12.30 -4.84
CA PHE A 57 29.05 11.21 -4.31
C PHE A 57 27.58 11.55 -4.52
N VAL A 58 26.85 10.65 -5.15
CA VAL A 58 25.40 10.79 -5.33
C VAL A 58 24.70 9.72 -4.50
N PHE A 59 24.09 10.14 -3.40
CA PHE A 59 23.29 9.28 -2.53
C PHE A 59 21.83 9.33 -2.98
N GLY A 60 21.12 8.21 -2.84
CA GLY A 60 19.69 8.13 -3.18
C GLY A 60 18.85 7.72 -1.98
N PHE A 61 17.64 8.28 -1.93
CA PHE A 61 16.62 7.97 -0.94
C PHE A 61 15.32 7.60 -1.66
N ASP A 62 14.66 6.52 -1.24
CA ASP A 62 13.24 6.31 -1.49
C ASP A 62 12.44 7.20 -0.55
N CYS A 63 11.36 7.80 -1.04
CA CYS A 63 10.55 8.73 -0.28
C CYS A 63 9.08 8.37 -0.42
N ARG A 64 8.37 8.21 0.71
CA ARG A 64 6.91 7.99 0.69
C ARG A 64 6.12 9.25 0.33
N GLY A 65 6.80 10.40 0.39
CA GLY A 65 6.31 11.74 0.17
C GLY A 65 5.08 12.11 1.01
N ILE A 66 4.39 13.14 0.53
CA ILE A 66 3.28 13.78 1.22
C ILE A 66 1.99 13.17 0.68
N HIS A 67 1.16 12.64 1.56
CA HIS A 67 -0.06 11.96 1.15
C HIS A 67 -1.00 12.90 0.38
N SER A 68 -1.66 12.39 -0.65
CA SER A 68 -2.59 13.15 -1.50
C SER A 68 -3.87 13.61 -0.80
N THR A 69 -4.12 13.22 0.44
CA THR A 69 -5.27 13.73 1.23
C THR A 69 -4.74 14.24 2.57
N LEU A 70 -4.57 15.55 2.69
CA LEU A 70 -4.09 16.18 3.92
C LEU A 70 -5.25 16.84 4.66
N ARG A 71 -5.17 16.84 6.00
CA ARG A 71 -6.04 17.68 6.83
C ARG A 71 -5.58 19.12 6.74
N ALA A 72 -6.50 20.08 6.83
CA ALA A 72 -6.17 21.50 6.73
C ALA A 72 -5.05 21.92 7.70
N GLU A 73 -5.10 21.41 8.93
CA GLU A 73 -4.13 21.66 10.00
C GLU A 73 -2.70 21.19 9.66
N GLN A 74 -2.54 20.17 8.82
CA GLN A 74 -1.23 19.60 8.48
C GLN A 74 -0.50 20.40 7.40
N ILE A 75 -1.25 21.12 6.56
CA ILE A 75 -0.72 21.74 5.33
C ILE A 75 0.28 22.84 5.68
N GLU A 76 -0.04 23.70 6.65
CA GLU A 76 0.83 24.80 7.08
C GLU A 76 2.17 24.26 7.62
N THR A 77 2.12 23.32 8.57
CA THR A 77 3.34 22.74 9.17
C THR A 77 4.22 22.04 8.14
N ILE A 78 3.63 21.26 7.24
CA ILE A 78 4.38 20.59 6.16
C ILE A 78 5.08 21.62 5.28
N PHE A 79 4.36 22.67 4.89
CA PHE A 79 4.90 23.71 4.03
C PHE A 79 6.06 24.44 4.69
N ASP A 80 5.89 24.84 5.95
CA ASP A 80 6.89 25.60 6.70
C ASP A 80 8.16 24.77 6.95
N ASN A 81 8.02 23.46 7.20
CA ASN A 81 9.13 22.52 7.32
C ASN A 81 9.92 22.40 6.00
N ILE A 82 9.23 22.26 4.86
CA ILE A 82 9.89 22.23 3.54
C ILE A 82 10.62 23.54 3.30
N GLU A 83 9.98 24.68 3.55
CA GLU A 83 10.58 26.00 3.36
C GLU A 83 11.84 26.17 4.22
N ALA A 84 11.79 25.76 5.49
CA ALA A 84 12.93 25.78 6.39
C ALA A 84 14.08 24.90 5.87
N GLY A 85 13.79 23.67 5.43
CA GLY A 85 14.81 22.79 4.85
C GLY A 85 15.42 23.34 3.57
N LEU A 86 14.65 24.05 2.73
CA LEU A 86 15.16 24.67 1.50
C LEU A 86 16.20 25.77 1.78
N LYS A 87 16.06 26.50 2.89
CA LYS A 87 17.02 27.54 3.33
C LYS A 87 18.38 26.95 3.68
N ASP A 88 18.43 25.66 4.03
CA ASP A 88 19.63 24.97 4.51
C ASP A 88 20.30 24.05 3.48
N ILE A 89 19.85 24.10 2.21
CA ILE A 89 20.50 23.37 1.11
C ILE A 89 21.99 23.77 1.05
N PRO A 90 22.94 22.81 1.13
CA PRO A 90 24.37 23.09 1.06
C PRO A 90 24.76 23.81 -0.24
N SER A 91 25.61 24.83 -0.12
CA SER A 91 26.14 25.55 -1.28
C SER A 91 26.96 24.62 -2.17
N GLY A 92 26.82 24.74 -3.49
CA GLY A 92 27.52 23.91 -4.47
C GLY A 92 26.90 22.53 -4.70
N GLU A 93 26.02 22.07 -3.81
CA GLU A 93 25.35 20.77 -3.94
C GLU A 93 23.97 20.86 -4.57
N LYS A 94 23.45 19.69 -4.95
CA LYS A 94 22.18 19.53 -5.66
C LYS A 94 21.29 18.52 -4.97
N MET A 95 20.00 18.83 -4.95
CA MET A 95 18.94 17.89 -4.59
C MET A 95 18.04 17.69 -5.79
N THR A 96 17.84 16.44 -6.22
CA THR A 96 17.00 16.08 -7.37
C THR A 96 15.87 15.19 -6.90
N LEU A 97 14.63 15.67 -7.03
CA LEU A 97 13.43 14.90 -6.81
C LEU A 97 13.01 14.25 -8.13
N HIS A 98 12.74 12.96 -8.11
CA HIS A 98 12.33 12.16 -9.26
C HIS A 98 11.02 11.43 -8.92
N LEU A 99 9.91 11.93 -9.48
CA LEU A 99 8.60 11.30 -9.37
C LEU A 99 8.28 10.57 -10.66
N GLY A 100 8.03 9.27 -10.59
CA GLY A 100 7.64 8.44 -11.74
C GLY A 100 6.21 7.93 -11.63
N SER A 101 5.53 7.80 -12.77
CA SER A 101 4.21 7.20 -12.91
C SER A 101 4.15 6.36 -14.18
N PHE A 102 4.21 5.04 -14.02
CA PHE A 102 4.27 4.09 -15.13
C PHE A 102 3.14 3.07 -15.02
N ILE A 103 2.64 2.60 -16.16
CA ILE A 103 1.78 1.42 -16.20
C ILE A 103 2.67 0.19 -16.00
N ASP A 104 2.36 -0.62 -15.00
CA ASP A 104 3.08 -1.86 -14.70
C ASP A 104 2.24 -2.74 -13.79
N ASP A 105 2.01 -4.00 -14.16
CA ASP A 105 1.35 -5.02 -13.34
C ASP A 105 2.22 -6.23 -13.05
N ASN A 106 3.51 -6.22 -13.39
CA ASN A 106 4.38 -7.39 -13.25
C ASN A 106 4.37 -7.98 -11.84
N GLN A 107 4.53 -7.14 -10.81
CA GLN A 107 4.48 -7.59 -9.42
C GLN A 107 3.11 -8.20 -9.07
N ARG A 108 2.01 -7.53 -9.44
CA ARG A 108 0.65 -8.02 -9.14
C ARG A 108 0.33 -9.33 -9.85
N GLN A 109 0.80 -9.49 -11.08
CA GLN A 109 0.68 -10.73 -11.84
C GLN A 109 1.45 -11.88 -11.18
N GLN A 110 2.66 -11.62 -10.67
CA GLN A 110 3.46 -12.60 -9.95
C GLN A 110 2.80 -13.01 -8.63
N GLU A 111 2.31 -12.05 -7.85
CA GLU A 111 1.59 -12.29 -6.59
C GLU A 111 0.37 -13.17 -6.80
N LEU A 112 -0.54 -12.77 -7.70
CA LEU A 112 -1.76 -13.53 -7.97
C LEU A 112 -1.46 -14.90 -8.60
N ALA A 113 -0.40 -15.02 -9.41
CA ALA A 113 0.02 -16.32 -9.95
C ALA A 113 0.58 -17.24 -8.86
N ALA A 114 1.35 -16.72 -7.91
CA ALA A 114 1.85 -17.47 -6.76
C ALA A 114 0.69 -17.94 -5.86
N LEU A 115 -0.27 -17.06 -5.60
CA LEU A 115 -1.46 -17.36 -4.80
C LEU A 115 -2.37 -18.40 -5.49
N ALA A 116 -2.52 -18.31 -6.82
CA ALA A 116 -3.26 -19.32 -7.58
C ALA A 116 -2.54 -20.69 -7.59
N LYS A 117 -1.21 -20.73 -7.45
CA LYS A 117 -0.44 -21.98 -7.33
C LYS A 117 -0.57 -22.60 -5.94
N SER A 118 -0.66 -21.80 -4.89
CA SER A 118 -0.71 -22.29 -3.49
C SER A 118 -2.06 -22.90 -3.11
N THR A 119 -3.17 -22.44 -3.70
CA THR A 119 -4.49 -23.00 -3.42
C THR A 119 -4.74 -24.31 -4.18
N SER A 120 -5.46 -25.26 -3.58
CA SER A 120 -5.91 -26.50 -4.23
C SER A 120 -7.27 -26.36 -4.91
N SER A 121 -8.07 -25.34 -4.54
CA SER A 121 -9.43 -25.14 -5.04
C SER A 121 -9.44 -24.62 -6.47
N ARG A 122 -10.14 -25.31 -7.37
CA ARG A 122 -10.36 -24.84 -8.76
C ARG A 122 -11.21 -23.57 -8.81
N ASP A 123 -12.16 -23.42 -7.88
CA ASP A 123 -13.06 -22.26 -7.80
C ASP A 123 -12.30 -20.98 -7.46
N ILE A 124 -11.41 -21.07 -6.47
CA ILE A 124 -10.56 -19.95 -6.08
C ILE A 124 -9.56 -19.63 -7.20
N LYS A 125 -8.94 -20.64 -7.83
CA LYS A 125 -8.05 -20.43 -8.99
C LYS A 125 -8.74 -19.67 -10.12
N TYR A 126 -9.97 -20.06 -10.44
CA TYR A 126 -10.76 -19.41 -11.48
C TYR A 126 -10.99 -17.92 -11.18
N LEU A 127 -11.40 -17.59 -9.95
CA LEU A 127 -11.60 -16.20 -9.53
C LEU A 127 -10.31 -15.38 -9.47
N LEU A 128 -9.18 -15.97 -9.06
CA LEU A 128 -7.88 -15.31 -9.09
C LEU A 128 -7.40 -15.06 -10.52
N MET A 129 -7.66 -15.97 -11.47
CA MET A 129 -7.33 -15.75 -12.89
C MET A 129 -8.17 -14.63 -13.49
N ALA A 130 -9.44 -14.50 -13.11
CA ALA A 130 -10.29 -13.36 -13.46
C ALA A 130 -9.72 -12.04 -12.91
N GLU A 131 -9.25 -12.03 -11.67
CA GLU A 131 -8.60 -10.86 -11.08
C GLU A 131 -7.30 -10.49 -11.81
N ARG A 132 -6.49 -11.48 -12.21
CA ARG A 132 -5.28 -11.26 -13.03
C ARG A 132 -5.61 -10.62 -14.37
N ALA A 133 -6.64 -11.13 -15.06
CA ALA A 133 -7.09 -10.56 -16.32
C ALA A 133 -7.57 -9.11 -16.13
N ARG A 134 -8.29 -8.84 -15.03
CA ARG A 134 -8.76 -7.51 -14.68
C ARG A 134 -7.62 -6.54 -14.39
N ALA A 135 -6.61 -6.93 -13.60
CA ALA A 135 -5.44 -6.10 -13.33
C ALA A 135 -4.68 -5.72 -14.62
N LYS A 136 -4.54 -6.67 -15.55
CA LYS A 136 -3.93 -6.43 -16.86
C LYS A 136 -4.75 -5.46 -17.72
N GLU A 137 -6.07 -5.62 -17.78
CA GLU A 137 -6.98 -4.70 -18.49
C GLU A 137 -6.82 -3.26 -17.95
N LEU A 138 -6.85 -3.09 -16.63
CA LEU A 138 -6.73 -1.78 -15.97
C LEU A 138 -5.36 -1.12 -16.18
N THR A 139 -4.32 -1.94 -16.32
CA THR A 139 -2.95 -1.46 -16.57
C THR A 139 -2.82 -1.00 -18.03
N ASN A 140 -3.31 -1.81 -18.98
CA ASN A 140 -3.35 -1.47 -20.40
C ASN A 140 -4.22 -0.24 -20.69
N SER A 141 -5.29 -0.03 -19.94
CA SER A 141 -6.15 1.15 -20.07
C SER A 141 -5.58 2.40 -19.39
N GLY A 142 -4.42 2.31 -18.74
CA GLY A 142 -3.84 3.42 -18.00
C GLY A 142 -4.66 3.83 -16.78
N ILE A 143 -5.39 2.92 -16.15
CA ILE A 143 -6.06 3.19 -14.86
C ILE A 143 -5.12 2.83 -13.70
N ARG A 144 -4.45 1.68 -13.78
CA ARG A 144 -3.51 1.19 -12.77
C ARG A 144 -2.09 1.65 -13.10
N LYS A 145 -1.53 2.53 -12.26
CA LYS A 145 -0.23 3.18 -12.48
C LYS A 145 0.59 3.26 -11.19
N PRO A 146 1.44 2.27 -10.88
CA PRO A 146 2.42 2.41 -9.81
C PRO A 146 3.21 3.71 -9.90
N LYS A 147 3.46 4.30 -8.73
CA LYS A 147 4.26 5.53 -8.59
C LYS A 147 5.38 5.34 -7.59
N PHE A 148 6.43 6.12 -7.75
CA PHE A 148 7.55 6.20 -6.84
C PHE A 148 8.06 7.63 -6.76
N LEU A 149 8.63 8.01 -5.62
CA LEU A 149 9.31 9.28 -5.44
C LEU A 149 10.70 8.97 -4.88
N ARG A 150 11.73 9.40 -5.59
CA ARG A 150 13.12 9.27 -5.15
C ARG A 150 13.78 10.63 -5.04
N ILE A 151 14.74 10.72 -4.14
CA ILE A 151 15.52 11.93 -3.91
C ILE A 151 17.00 11.57 -4.07
N TYR A 152 17.68 12.22 -5.00
CA TYR A 152 19.13 12.10 -5.19
C TYR A 152 19.81 13.37 -4.70
N VAL A 153 20.82 13.22 -3.84
CA VAL A 153 21.57 14.34 -3.27
C VAL A 153 23.05 14.17 -3.54
N THR A 154 23.75 15.30 -3.70
CA THR A 154 25.19 15.28 -4.00
C THR A 154 26.04 15.72 -2.81
N TYR A 155 27.25 15.20 -2.76
CA TYR A 155 28.36 15.74 -1.97
C TYR A 155 29.61 15.75 -2.84
N THR A 156 30.19 16.92 -3.06
CA THR A 156 31.27 17.16 -4.00
C THR A 156 32.56 17.52 -3.26
N VAL A 157 33.64 16.82 -3.57
CA VAL A 157 34.97 17.07 -3.00
C VAL A 157 35.82 17.78 -4.06
N GLU A 158 36.18 19.04 -3.80
CA GLU A 158 37.07 19.83 -4.65
C GLU A 158 38.37 20.19 -3.89
N PRO A 159 39.56 19.94 -4.47
CA PRO A 159 40.83 20.11 -3.76
C PRO A 159 41.30 21.56 -3.54
N ASN A 160 40.64 22.59 -4.11
CA ASN A 160 41.08 24.01 -4.06
C ASN A 160 39.92 25.01 -3.83
N ALA A 161 38.86 24.62 -3.14
CA ALA A 161 37.81 25.58 -2.78
C ALA A 161 38.29 26.40 -1.58
N ALA A 162 38.75 27.63 -1.82
CA ALA A 162 39.32 28.56 -0.83
C ALA A 162 38.43 28.95 0.38
N ASN A 163 37.30 28.26 0.58
CA ASN A 163 36.34 28.43 1.67
C ASN A 163 35.79 27.09 2.22
N ALA A 164 36.39 25.94 1.90
CA ALA A 164 35.99 24.63 2.45
C ALA A 164 36.77 24.34 3.74
N ASP A 165 36.09 23.74 4.73
CA ASP A 165 36.61 23.52 6.08
C ASP A 165 38.06 23.02 6.13
N ASP A 166 38.83 23.73 6.97
CA ASP A 166 40.27 23.74 7.23
C ASP A 166 40.92 22.35 7.54
N VAL A 167 40.12 21.27 7.54
CA VAL A 167 40.54 19.90 7.86
C VAL A 167 40.96 19.11 6.62
N ILE A 168 40.27 19.28 5.48
CA ILE A 168 40.58 18.54 4.25
C ILE A 168 41.87 19.07 3.61
N GLU A 169 42.04 20.40 3.54
CA GLU A 169 43.27 21.04 3.04
C GLU A 169 44.47 20.73 3.93
N LYS A 170 44.34 20.75 5.27
CA LYS A 170 45.45 20.39 6.17
C LYS A 170 45.87 18.94 6.06
N LEU A 171 44.97 18.04 5.68
CA LEU A 171 45.27 16.61 5.52
C LEU A 171 45.85 16.30 4.12
N LEU A 172 45.36 16.97 3.07
CA LEU A 172 45.95 16.93 1.72
C LEU A 172 47.36 17.56 1.70
N ALA A 173 47.55 18.71 2.36
CA ALA A 173 48.86 19.38 2.41
C ALA A 173 49.87 18.67 3.32
N LYS A 174 49.43 18.05 4.42
CA LYS A 174 50.33 17.26 5.30
C LYS A 174 50.76 15.93 4.69
N SER A 175 49.91 15.31 3.87
CA SER A 175 50.27 14.07 3.18
C SER A 175 51.27 14.32 2.05
N GLU A 176 51.14 15.39 1.26
CA GLU A 176 52.16 15.74 0.25
C GLU A 176 53.54 16.05 0.86
N ALA A 177 53.59 16.80 1.97
CA ALA A 177 54.84 17.27 2.55
C ALA A 177 55.65 16.20 3.31
N TRP A 178 54.98 15.21 3.90
CA TRP A 178 55.64 14.11 4.63
C TRP A 178 56.04 12.95 3.71
N TRP A 179 55.35 12.79 2.59
CA TRP A 179 55.40 11.58 1.76
C TRP A 179 56.40 11.63 0.59
N LEU A 180 56.73 12.81 0.06
CA LEU A 180 57.86 12.99 -0.87
C LEU A 180 59.22 12.55 -0.27
N LYS A 181 59.28 12.29 1.05
CA LYS A 181 60.49 11.88 1.77
C LYS A 181 60.58 10.39 2.14
N PHE A 182 59.53 9.56 1.98
CA PHE A 182 59.54 8.19 2.51
C PHE A 182 58.87 7.18 1.54
N LYS A 183 59.68 6.64 0.62
CA LYS A 183 59.55 5.39 -0.15
C LYS A 183 58.20 4.62 -0.14
N GLY A 184 57.74 4.25 -1.33
CA GLY A 184 57.59 2.82 -1.66
C GLY A 184 56.20 2.17 -1.65
N ASP A 185 55.18 2.74 -1.03
CA ASP A 185 53.82 2.14 -0.99
C ASP A 185 52.74 3.12 -1.47
N ILE A 186 52.65 3.28 -2.79
CA ILE A 186 51.70 4.19 -3.45
C ILE A 186 50.25 3.71 -3.28
N ALA A 187 50.01 2.39 -3.30
CA ALA A 187 48.67 1.82 -3.23
C ALA A 187 48.01 1.94 -1.84
N GLU A 188 48.77 1.76 -0.76
CA GLU A 188 48.24 1.83 0.61
C GLU A 188 47.85 3.27 0.98
N VAL A 189 48.62 4.26 0.53
CA VAL A 189 48.34 5.68 0.73
C VAL A 189 47.15 6.16 -0.11
N GLU A 190 47.01 5.69 -1.34
CA GLU A 190 45.82 5.95 -2.15
C GLU A 190 44.56 5.33 -1.52
N ASN A 191 44.67 4.14 -0.95
CA ASN A 191 43.55 3.47 -0.27
C ASN A 191 43.12 4.25 0.98
N GLN A 192 44.06 4.65 1.85
CA GLN A 192 43.77 5.47 3.04
C GLN A 192 43.19 6.84 2.67
N ARG A 193 43.65 7.46 1.58
CA ARG A 193 43.09 8.71 1.06
C ARG A 193 41.64 8.53 0.62
N LEU A 194 41.35 7.50 -0.17
CA LEU A 194 39.99 7.18 -0.62
C LEU A 194 39.07 6.86 0.57
N GLU A 195 39.54 6.06 1.51
CA GLU A 195 38.80 5.74 2.74
C GLU A 195 38.42 7.00 3.52
N THR A 196 39.36 7.94 3.67
CA THR A 196 39.11 9.24 4.34
C THR A 196 38.08 10.07 3.57
N VAL A 197 38.20 10.16 2.24
CA VAL A 197 37.27 10.91 1.39
C VAL A 197 35.85 10.31 1.47
N ILE A 198 35.72 8.98 1.39
CA ILE A 198 34.43 8.28 1.49
C ILE A 198 33.83 8.45 2.89
N THR A 199 34.65 8.33 3.94
CA THR A 199 34.22 8.54 5.33
C THR A 199 33.68 9.95 5.53
N ASN A 200 34.33 10.97 4.96
CA ASN A 200 33.85 12.34 4.99
C ASN A 200 32.57 12.53 4.18
N ALA A 201 32.46 11.92 2.99
CA ALA A 201 31.24 11.94 2.20
C ALA A 201 30.05 11.33 2.96
N TYR A 202 30.27 10.28 3.74
CA TYR A 202 29.25 9.70 4.62
C TYR A 202 28.88 10.61 5.81
N LYS A 203 29.88 11.11 6.55
CA LYS A 203 29.66 11.91 7.77
C LYS A 203 29.14 13.31 7.49
N GLN A 204 29.70 14.00 6.50
CA GLN A 204 29.40 15.40 6.19
C GLN A 204 28.41 15.56 5.03
N GLY A 205 28.37 14.60 4.11
CA GLY A 205 27.44 14.59 2.98
C GLY A 205 26.13 13.86 3.33
N PHE A 206 26.18 12.53 3.38
CA PHE A 206 25.00 11.68 3.57
C PHE A 206 24.25 12.02 4.87
N SER A 207 24.93 12.00 6.02
CA SER A 207 24.26 12.23 7.33
C SER A 207 23.62 13.61 7.42
N ARG A 208 24.25 14.64 6.82
CA ARG A 208 23.71 16.00 6.77
C ARG A 208 22.46 16.07 5.91
N TRP A 209 22.48 15.44 4.74
CA TRP A 209 21.30 15.37 3.86
C TRP A 209 20.16 14.57 4.48
N GLU A 210 20.46 13.45 5.13
CA GLU A 210 19.46 12.65 5.84
C GLU A 210 18.78 13.46 6.95
N GLN A 211 19.54 14.23 7.74
CA GLN A 211 18.99 15.13 8.76
C GLN A 211 18.16 16.26 8.14
N LEU A 212 18.60 16.84 7.03
CA LEU A 212 17.87 17.90 6.33
C LEU A 212 16.53 17.38 5.78
N LEU A 213 16.54 16.24 5.11
CA LEU A 213 15.34 15.65 4.50
C LEU A 213 14.35 15.12 5.54
N SER A 214 14.81 14.38 6.56
CA SER A 214 13.92 13.79 7.55
C SER A 214 13.53 14.78 8.66
N ASN A 215 14.50 15.41 9.34
CA ASN A 215 14.21 16.20 10.54
C ASN A 215 13.76 17.63 10.21
N LYS A 216 14.36 18.28 9.20
CA LYS A 216 13.99 19.66 8.85
C LYS A 216 12.80 19.71 7.90
N MET A 217 12.85 18.98 6.78
CA MET A 217 11.74 18.93 5.81
C MET A 217 10.58 18.03 6.23
N GLY A 218 10.77 17.12 7.20
CA GLY A 218 9.72 16.22 7.66
C GLY A 218 9.35 15.11 6.66
N LEU A 219 10.26 14.75 5.75
CA LEU A 219 10.01 13.72 4.75
C LEU A 219 10.28 12.32 5.29
N ASP A 220 9.38 11.38 4.99
CA ASP A 220 9.57 9.96 5.29
C ASP A 220 10.45 9.32 4.21
N ILE A 221 11.74 9.16 4.53
CA ILE A 221 12.79 8.71 3.63
C ILE A 221 13.45 7.40 4.10
N LYS A 222 13.83 6.56 3.14
CA LYS A 222 14.67 5.38 3.34
C LYS A 222 15.89 5.49 2.43
N PRO A 223 17.12 5.39 2.95
CA PRO A 223 18.33 5.30 2.12
C PRO A 223 18.25 4.10 1.18
N LEU A 224 18.70 4.27 -0.07
CA LEU A 224 18.80 3.19 -1.03
C LEU A 224 20.11 2.42 -0.86
N THR A 225 20.07 1.09 -1.03
CA THR A 225 21.29 0.26 -1.08
C THR A 225 21.99 0.38 -2.43
N ALA A 226 23.21 -0.16 -2.53
CA ALA A 226 23.97 -0.18 -3.79
C ALA A 226 23.21 -0.95 -4.89
N GLU A 227 22.57 -2.06 -4.54
CA GLU A 227 21.77 -2.91 -5.42
C GLU A 227 20.48 -2.21 -5.85
N GLU A 228 19.80 -1.49 -4.94
CA GLU A 228 18.60 -0.72 -5.28
C GLU A 228 18.94 0.44 -6.24
N LEU A 229 20.07 1.12 -6.04
CA LEU A 229 20.58 2.15 -6.96
C LEU A 229 20.96 1.54 -8.31
N TRP A 230 21.73 0.46 -8.33
CA TRP A 230 22.12 -0.22 -9.56
C TRP A 230 20.92 -0.71 -10.35
N GLY A 231 19.95 -1.33 -9.67
CA GLY A 231 18.70 -1.78 -10.28
C GLY A 231 17.89 -0.63 -10.88
N GLU A 232 17.93 0.56 -10.28
CA GLU A 232 17.28 1.73 -10.85
C GLU A 232 17.95 2.23 -12.12
N ILE A 233 19.28 2.41 -12.11
CA ILE A 233 19.97 2.88 -13.32
C ILE A 233 19.90 1.82 -14.43
N TRP A 234 19.94 0.52 -14.08
CA TRP A 234 19.78 -0.58 -15.04
C TRP A 234 18.46 -0.48 -15.80
N ARG A 235 17.34 -0.27 -15.09
CA ARG A 235 16.00 -0.13 -15.70
C ARG A 235 15.85 1.09 -16.61
N ARG A 236 16.75 2.08 -16.53
CA ARG A 236 16.77 3.21 -17.47
C ARG A 236 17.24 2.79 -18.87
N PHE A 237 17.98 1.69 -18.98
CA PHE A 237 18.61 1.22 -20.23
C PHE A 237 18.25 -0.22 -20.60
N ASN A 238 17.60 -0.97 -19.71
CA ASN A 238 17.29 -2.39 -19.92
C ASN A 238 15.91 -2.74 -19.35
N ASP A 239 15.20 -3.66 -20.01
CA ASP A 239 13.91 -4.20 -19.54
C ASP A 239 14.08 -5.57 -18.82
N THR A 240 15.32 -5.98 -18.59
CA THR A 240 15.70 -7.23 -17.92
C THR A 240 15.96 -7.02 -16.43
N PRO A 241 15.95 -8.09 -15.61
CA PRO A 241 16.48 -8.02 -14.25
C PRO A 241 17.92 -7.51 -14.24
N PRO A 242 18.31 -6.68 -13.25
CA PRO A 242 19.67 -6.18 -13.16
C PRO A 242 20.66 -7.33 -12.92
N ILE A 243 21.79 -7.29 -13.63
CA ILE A 243 22.95 -8.13 -13.33
C ILE A 243 23.60 -7.70 -12.00
N ASP A 244 24.46 -8.57 -11.46
CA ASP A 244 25.29 -8.22 -10.29
C ASP A 244 26.15 -6.99 -10.56
N ILE A 245 26.39 -6.19 -9.52
CA ILE A 245 27.18 -4.96 -9.63
C ILE A 245 28.60 -5.32 -10.06
N PRO A 246 29.08 -4.90 -11.25
CA PRO A 246 30.35 -5.38 -11.78
C PRO A 246 31.57 -5.03 -10.91
N GLN A 247 31.54 -3.83 -10.33
CA GLN A 247 32.57 -3.30 -9.44
C GLN A 247 31.89 -2.52 -8.31
N LEU A 248 32.16 -2.92 -7.07
CA LEU A 248 31.59 -2.33 -5.86
C LEU A 248 32.71 -2.01 -4.87
N LEU A 249 32.81 -0.74 -4.46
CA LEU A 249 33.60 -0.35 -3.30
C LEU A 249 32.75 -0.50 -2.05
N THR A 250 33.26 -1.18 -1.04
CA THR A 250 32.61 -1.36 0.26
C THR A 250 33.47 -0.74 1.35
N LEU A 251 32.90 0.19 2.10
CA LEU A 251 33.49 0.73 3.31
C LEU A 251 32.71 0.24 4.52
N ASP A 252 33.33 -0.58 5.37
CA ASP A 252 32.73 -1.13 6.59
C ASP A 252 33.68 -1.01 7.80
N GLU A 253 33.40 -1.72 8.90
CA GLU A 253 34.24 -1.75 10.10
C GLU A 253 35.65 -2.33 9.84
N ASN A 254 35.84 -3.06 8.74
CA ASN A 254 37.10 -3.66 8.33
C ASN A 254 37.90 -2.77 7.36
N GLY A 255 37.44 -1.55 7.09
CA GLY A 255 38.07 -0.59 6.18
C GLY A 255 37.53 -0.64 4.75
N LEU A 256 38.23 0.02 3.82
CA LEU A 256 37.83 0.08 2.42
C LEU A 256 38.26 -1.19 1.66
N GLN A 257 37.30 -1.87 1.05
CA GLN A 257 37.49 -3.07 0.24
C GLN A 257 36.87 -2.90 -1.15
N GLU A 258 37.47 -3.53 -2.15
CA GLU A 258 36.94 -3.58 -3.51
C GLU A 258 36.47 -5.00 -3.83
N GLN A 259 35.23 -5.13 -4.31
CA GLN A 259 34.66 -6.38 -4.79
C GLN A 259 34.41 -6.25 -6.29
N VAL A 260 35.02 -7.16 -7.07
CA VAL A 260 34.86 -7.23 -8.52
C VAL A 260 34.20 -8.55 -8.85
N TYR A 261 32.99 -8.49 -9.42
CA TYR A 261 32.14 -9.66 -9.68
C TYR A 261 32.23 -10.14 -11.15
N SER A 262 33.31 -9.81 -11.86
CA SER A 262 33.45 -10.14 -13.28
C SER A 262 33.87 -11.60 -13.50
N ASP A 263 32.90 -12.51 -13.54
CA ASP A 263 33.05 -13.85 -14.11
C ASP A 263 32.65 -13.84 -15.60
N LEU A 264 33.40 -13.13 -16.44
CA LEU A 264 33.33 -13.38 -17.89
C LEU A 264 34.17 -14.63 -18.17
N ALA A 265 33.52 -15.80 -18.06
CA ALA A 265 34.10 -17.08 -18.43
C ALA A 265 34.59 -17.06 -19.89
N SER A 266 35.91 -16.93 -20.04
CA SER A 266 36.75 -17.62 -21.01
C SER A 266 36.10 -17.98 -22.36
N THR A 267 36.15 -17.08 -23.35
CA THR A 267 36.93 -17.28 -24.59
C THR A 267 36.77 -16.11 -25.58
N LYS A 268 37.93 -15.61 -26.05
CA LYS A 268 38.14 -14.69 -27.20
C LYS A 268 37.70 -13.23 -27.03
N LEU A 269 38.43 -12.46 -26.24
CA LEU A 269 39.42 -11.49 -26.74
C LEU A 269 40.00 -10.70 -25.56
N LEU A 270 41.33 -10.66 -25.52
CA LEU A 270 42.15 -9.85 -24.63
C LEU A 270 41.87 -8.35 -24.86
N VAL A 271 41.00 -7.73 -24.06
CA VAL A 271 41.00 -6.28 -23.75
C VAL A 271 40.35 -6.08 -22.37
N ASP A 272 41.09 -5.50 -21.43
CA ASP A 272 40.71 -4.75 -20.22
C ASP A 272 39.26 -4.86 -19.67
N ASN A 273 39.13 -5.09 -18.35
CA ASN A 273 37.90 -5.07 -17.55
C ASN A 273 36.79 -4.16 -18.12
N ILE A 274 35.69 -4.77 -18.60
CA ILE A 274 34.54 -4.03 -19.14
C ILE A 274 33.91 -3.20 -18.02
N HIS A 275 33.92 -1.88 -18.19
CA HIS A 275 33.43 -0.94 -17.18
C HIS A 275 31.88 -0.98 -17.07
N SER A 276 31.33 -0.77 -15.86
CA SER A 276 29.88 -0.89 -15.57
C SER A 276 28.99 -0.07 -16.51
N THR A 277 29.46 1.11 -16.95
CA THR A 277 28.71 1.94 -17.91
C THR A 277 28.55 1.31 -19.29
N THR A 278 29.47 0.45 -19.73
CA THR A 278 29.34 -0.29 -21.00
C THR A 278 28.29 -1.40 -20.86
N LEU A 279 28.25 -2.09 -19.71
CA LEU A 279 27.26 -3.13 -19.41
C LEU A 279 25.83 -2.57 -19.36
N LEU A 280 25.64 -1.30 -18.98
CA LEU A 280 24.32 -0.65 -19.05
C LEU A 280 23.74 -0.64 -20.47
N MET A 281 24.57 -0.69 -21.52
CA MET A 281 24.14 -0.59 -22.92
C MET A 281 24.09 -1.95 -23.64
N GLU A 282 24.16 -3.06 -22.91
CA GLU A 282 24.17 -4.41 -23.49
C GLU A 282 22.92 -4.68 -24.35
N SER A 283 21.74 -4.26 -23.88
CA SER A 283 20.48 -4.41 -24.63
C SER A 283 20.36 -3.47 -25.83
N GLY A 284 21.15 -2.39 -25.86
CA GLY A 284 21.12 -1.38 -26.92
C GLY A 284 21.64 -0.02 -26.47
N VAL A 285 22.17 0.75 -27.43
CA VAL A 285 22.63 2.13 -27.20
C VAL A 285 21.47 3.10 -27.41
N PRO A 286 21.23 4.07 -26.49
CA PRO A 286 20.24 5.13 -26.69
C PRO A 286 20.38 5.83 -28.06
N CYS A 287 19.29 5.89 -28.81
CA CYS A 287 19.26 6.64 -30.06
C CYS A 287 18.81 8.08 -29.79
N ALA A 288 19.69 9.04 -30.07
CA ALA A 288 19.41 10.45 -29.84
C ALA A 288 18.90 11.14 -31.12
N ASP A 289 17.79 11.86 -30.98
CA ASP A 289 17.30 12.86 -31.94
C ASP A 289 17.25 14.24 -31.25
N ARG A 290 17.08 15.30 -32.04
CA ARG A 290 16.87 16.66 -31.49
C ARG A 290 15.59 16.75 -30.65
N ARG A 291 14.52 16.09 -31.09
CA ARG A 291 13.16 16.16 -30.52
C ARG A 291 12.81 15.05 -29.54
N TRP A 292 13.59 13.97 -29.48
CA TRP A 292 13.33 12.81 -28.64
C TRP A 292 14.59 11.95 -28.41
N VAL A 293 14.51 11.01 -27.46
CA VAL A 293 15.48 9.91 -27.30
C VAL A 293 14.73 8.60 -27.40
N ASN A 294 15.28 7.60 -28.08
CA ASN A 294 14.74 6.25 -28.06
C ASN A 294 15.62 5.37 -27.17
N VAL A 295 15.02 4.84 -26.10
CA VAL A 295 15.65 3.91 -25.14
C VAL A 295 14.61 2.84 -24.80
N ASN A 296 15.02 1.57 -24.72
CA ASN A 296 14.13 0.43 -24.43
C ASN A 296 12.87 0.40 -25.30
N ASN A 297 13.03 0.60 -26.62
CA ASN A 297 11.92 0.64 -27.57
C ASN A 297 10.85 1.70 -27.26
N ARG A 298 11.18 2.73 -26.47
CA ARG A 298 10.29 3.84 -26.16
C ARG A 298 10.93 5.16 -26.56
N TYR A 299 10.14 6.00 -27.23
CA TYR A 299 10.48 7.38 -27.53
C TYR A 299 10.17 8.27 -26.33
N ILE A 300 11.14 9.10 -25.97
CA ILE A 300 11.12 9.96 -24.80
C ILE A 300 11.15 11.42 -25.26
N GLY A 301 10.10 12.16 -24.93
CA GLY A 301 10.01 13.61 -25.15
C GLY A 301 10.25 14.35 -23.84
N ALA A 302 11.01 15.46 -23.89
CA ALA A 302 11.28 16.30 -22.73
C ALA A 302 10.44 17.57 -22.78
N LEU A 303 9.72 17.90 -21.70
CA LEU A 303 9.05 19.18 -21.52
C LEU A 303 9.66 19.98 -20.38
N THR A 304 9.68 21.31 -20.52
CA THR A 304 10.26 22.23 -19.52
C THR A 304 9.42 23.49 -19.40
N PHE A 305 9.50 24.18 -18.27
CA PHE A 305 8.89 25.50 -18.10
C PHE A 305 9.68 26.56 -18.88
N LEU A 306 8.98 27.29 -19.75
CA LEU A 306 9.47 28.51 -20.38
C LEU A 306 9.15 29.74 -19.49
N GLU A 307 7.95 29.77 -18.92
CA GLU A 307 7.47 30.83 -18.04
C GLU A 307 7.01 30.27 -16.70
N LYS A 308 7.27 31.02 -15.62
CA LYS A 308 6.91 30.64 -14.26
C LYS A 308 5.38 30.58 -14.06
N PRO A 309 4.87 29.73 -13.16
CA PRO A 309 3.51 29.85 -12.66
C PRO A 309 3.21 31.22 -12.05
N GLY A 310 1.93 31.62 -12.10
CA GLY A 310 1.47 32.93 -11.65
C GLY A 310 1.31 33.08 -10.13
N GLY A 311 1.60 32.02 -9.37
CA GLY A 311 1.23 31.85 -7.97
C GLY A 311 0.05 30.87 -7.81
N TRP A 312 -0.29 30.56 -6.57
CA TRP A 312 -1.33 29.60 -6.21
C TRP A 312 -2.35 30.24 -5.26
N ALA A 313 -3.58 29.73 -5.27
CA ALA A 313 -4.66 30.26 -4.42
C ALA A 313 -4.39 30.02 -2.92
N ASN A 314 -3.73 28.91 -2.59
CA ASN A 314 -3.38 28.53 -1.22
C ASN A 314 -2.24 27.49 -1.23
N LYS A 315 -1.62 27.26 -0.06
CA LYS A 315 -0.52 26.29 0.12
C LYS A 315 -0.90 24.85 -0.30
N SER A 316 -2.17 24.46 -0.15
CA SER A 316 -2.67 23.15 -0.61
C SER A 316 -2.54 23.00 -2.13
N SER A 317 -3.08 23.96 -2.88
CA SER A 317 -3.02 23.99 -4.35
C SER A 317 -1.57 24.12 -4.84
N GLN A 318 -0.73 24.81 -4.08
CA GLN A 318 0.70 24.90 -4.35
C GLN A 318 1.37 23.53 -4.27
N LEU A 319 1.32 22.85 -3.13
CA LEU A 319 1.93 21.52 -2.95
C LEU A 319 1.46 20.50 -4.00
N ARG A 320 0.20 20.59 -4.41
CA ARG A 320 -0.42 19.66 -5.36
C ARG A 320 -0.20 19.99 -6.83
N TYR A 321 0.44 21.12 -7.17
CA TYR A 321 0.46 21.64 -8.54
C TYR A 321 0.95 20.64 -9.60
N LEU A 322 2.06 19.93 -9.34
CA LEU A 322 2.57 18.90 -10.25
C LEU A 322 1.81 17.56 -10.11
N TRP A 323 1.23 17.30 -8.94
CA TRP A 323 0.41 16.12 -8.70
C TRP A 323 -0.89 16.16 -9.51
N GLU A 324 -1.51 17.33 -9.69
CA GLU A 324 -2.71 17.51 -10.53
C GLU A 324 -2.50 17.15 -12.00
N LEU A 325 -1.26 17.18 -12.49
CA LEU A 325 -0.93 16.67 -13.81
C LEU A 325 -0.88 15.13 -13.80
N LEU A 326 -0.07 14.55 -12.91
CA LEU A 326 0.15 13.11 -12.83
C LEU A 326 -1.06 12.33 -12.33
N SER A 327 -2.01 13.01 -11.68
CA SER A 327 -3.22 12.39 -11.17
C SER A 327 -4.26 12.09 -12.25
N ARG A 328 -4.08 12.65 -13.46
CA ARG A 328 -4.99 12.49 -14.60
C ARG A 328 -4.88 11.08 -15.20
N GLU A 329 -6.03 10.52 -15.57
CA GLU A 329 -6.11 9.18 -16.18
C GLU A 329 -5.42 9.14 -17.56
N THR A 330 -5.45 10.22 -18.32
CA THR A 330 -4.79 10.35 -19.64
C THR A 330 -3.26 10.46 -19.57
N VAL A 331 -2.71 10.87 -18.42
CA VAL A 331 -1.25 11.03 -18.24
C VAL A 331 -0.66 9.72 -17.75
N VAL A 332 -0.08 8.95 -18.68
CA VAL A 332 0.60 7.67 -18.42
C VAL A 332 2.07 7.74 -18.80
N ASP A 333 2.89 6.86 -18.24
CA ASP A 333 4.31 6.69 -18.54
C ASP A 333 5.04 8.03 -18.61
N THR A 334 4.93 8.76 -17.50
CA THR A 334 5.44 10.12 -17.36
C THR A 334 6.20 10.22 -16.05
N GLU A 335 7.31 10.93 -16.09
CA GLU A 335 8.15 11.22 -14.94
C GLU A 335 8.50 12.69 -14.86
N ILE A 336 8.71 13.19 -13.65
CA ILE A 336 9.02 14.58 -13.37
C ILE A 336 10.28 14.64 -12.54
N PHE A 337 11.26 15.40 -13.04
CA PHE A 337 12.49 15.74 -12.34
C PHE A 337 12.43 17.19 -11.89
N CYS A 338 12.71 17.44 -10.62
CA CYS A 338 12.94 18.76 -10.06
C CYS A 338 14.31 18.79 -9.41
N GLN A 339 15.25 19.55 -9.97
CA GLN A 339 16.59 19.73 -9.41
C GLN A 339 16.75 21.12 -8.81
N LEU A 340 17.14 21.15 -7.54
CA LEU A 340 17.30 22.34 -6.71
C LEU A 340 18.76 22.55 -6.35
N THR A 341 19.23 23.79 -6.45
CA THR A 341 20.56 24.22 -5.98
C THR A 341 20.46 25.61 -5.37
N ALA A 342 21.14 25.86 -4.26
CA ALA A 342 21.19 27.18 -3.63
C ALA A 342 21.75 28.22 -4.62
N ALA A 343 21.10 29.38 -4.73
CA ALA A 343 21.62 30.51 -5.48
C ALA A 343 22.32 31.50 -4.53
N ASN A 344 23.33 32.22 -5.00
CA ASN A 344 24.00 33.23 -4.20
C ASN A 344 23.06 34.44 -3.97
N PRO A 345 22.64 34.72 -2.71
CA PRO A 345 21.68 35.80 -2.42
C PRO A 345 22.17 37.18 -2.84
N ALA A 346 23.49 37.44 -2.75
CA ALA A 346 24.07 38.73 -3.12
C ALA A 346 23.90 39.01 -4.62
N LEU A 347 24.21 38.01 -5.47
CA LEU A 347 24.07 38.14 -6.93
C LEU A 347 22.60 38.34 -7.35
N VAL A 348 21.68 37.68 -6.65
CA VAL A 348 20.25 37.82 -6.89
C VAL A 348 19.76 39.21 -6.50
N LYS A 349 20.17 39.74 -5.34
CA LYS A 349 19.84 41.09 -4.89
C LYS A 349 20.33 42.14 -5.89
N THR A 350 21.56 42.03 -6.37
CA THR A 350 22.11 42.93 -7.41
C THR A 350 21.30 42.84 -8.71
N THR A 351 20.88 41.63 -9.10
CA THR A 351 20.07 41.43 -10.30
C THR A 351 18.68 42.04 -10.17
N LEU A 352 18.00 41.85 -9.04
CA LEU A 352 16.69 42.45 -8.75
C LEU A 352 16.76 43.98 -8.73
N GLN A 353 17.79 44.56 -8.09
CA GLN A 353 18.02 46.00 -8.11
C GLN A 353 18.21 46.55 -9.53
N ARG A 354 18.91 45.81 -10.40
CA ARG A 354 19.09 46.18 -11.81
C ARG A 354 17.77 46.13 -12.58
N VAL A 355 16.96 45.08 -12.39
CA VAL A 355 15.63 44.95 -13.03
C VAL A 355 14.67 46.04 -12.57
N LEU A 356 14.69 46.39 -11.28
CA LEU A 356 13.93 47.52 -10.73
C LEU A 356 14.29 48.84 -11.41
N LYS A 357 15.59 49.14 -11.53
CA LYS A 357 16.08 50.36 -12.21
C LYS A 357 15.63 50.39 -13.67
N GLN A 358 15.75 49.29 -14.40
CA GLN A 358 15.33 49.19 -15.80
C GLN A 358 13.80 49.34 -15.95
N SER A 359 13.03 48.70 -15.08
CA SER A 359 11.55 48.74 -15.15
C SER A 359 11.01 50.13 -14.77
N ASN A 360 11.61 50.81 -13.80
CA ASN A 360 11.31 52.21 -13.47
C ASN A 360 11.62 53.12 -14.65
N MET A 361 12.80 52.99 -15.27
CA MET A 361 13.16 53.80 -16.44
C MET A 361 12.21 53.57 -17.62
N THR A 362 11.80 52.31 -17.86
CA THR A 362 10.87 51.95 -18.94
C THR A 362 9.47 52.50 -18.68
N ALA A 363 8.99 52.44 -17.43
CA ALA A 363 7.70 53.01 -17.03
C ALA A 363 7.69 54.54 -17.18
N ILE A 364 8.77 55.22 -16.75
CA ILE A 364 8.93 56.67 -16.91
C ILE A 364 8.98 57.05 -18.40
N MET A 365 9.77 56.34 -19.21
CA MET A 365 9.85 56.60 -20.65
C MET A 365 8.53 56.36 -21.39
N ALA A 366 7.74 55.34 -21.00
CA ALA A 366 6.43 55.08 -21.59
C ALA A 366 5.42 56.20 -21.23
N GLN A 367 5.49 56.70 -20.00
CA GLN A 367 4.67 57.82 -19.53
C GLN A 367 5.05 59.15 -20.22
N GLU A 368 6.34 59.39 -20.42
CA GLU A 368 6.86 60.59 -21.10
C GLU A 368 6.63 60.59 -22.62
N LYS A 369 6.85 59.46 -23.31
CA LYS A 369 6.80 59.40 -24.78
C LYS A 369 5.43 59.11 -25.38
N SER A 370 4.59 58.32 -24.70
CA SER A 370 3.35 57.80 -25.31
C SER A 370 2.10 58.08 -24.48
N ARG A 371 2.21 58.72 -23.30
CA ARG A 371 1.10 58.92 -22.34
C ARG A 371 0.30 57.64 -22.06
N THR A 372 0.92 56.49 -22.24
CA THR A 372 0.32 55.16 -22.02
C THR A 372 0.97 54.52 -20.81
N ILE A 373 0.15 53.88 -19.97
CA ILE A 373 0.63 53.12 -18.83
C ILE A 373 1.08 51.74 -19.32
N ASP A 374 2.37 51.45 -19.25
CA ASP A 374 2.86 50.08 -19.46
C ASP A 374 2.56 49.24 -18.21
N VAL A 375 1.39 48.59 -18.25
CA VAL A 375 0.90 47.71 -17.18
C VAL A 375 1.88 46.57 -16.89
N ASN A 376 2.64 46.10 -17.88
CA ASN A 376 3.64 45.03 -17.70
C ASN A 376 4.86 45.56 -16.92
N ALA A 377 5.35 46.76 -17.25
CA ALA A 377 6.43 47.40 -16.50
C ALA A 377 6.03 47.68 -15.04
N GLN A 378 4.80 48.17 -14.80
CA GLN A 378 4.26 48.37 -13.44
C GLN A 378 4.10 47.06 -12.67
N LEU A 379 3.60 46.00 -13.31
CA LEU A 379 3.50 44.67 -12.70
C LEU A 379 4.89 44.09 -12.36
N LYS A 380 5.87 44.25 -13.24
CA LYS A 380 7.26 43.84 -12.98
C LYS A 380 7.88 44.59 -11.80
N LEU A 381 7.62 45.89 -11.69
CA LEU A 381 8.03 46.69 -10.52
C LEU A 381 7.40 46.16 -9.24
N LYS A 382 6.08 46.01 -9.20
CA LYS A 382 5.36 45.49 -8.01
C LYS A 382 5.87 44.12 -7.58
N LYS A 383 6.07 43.20 -8.54
CA LYS A 383 6.63 41.87 -8.26
C LYS A 383 8.07 41.91 -7.76
N SER A 384 8.89 42.81 -8.30
CA SER A 384 10.29 42.94 -7.89
C SER A 384 10.43 43.53 -6.49
N VAL A 385 9.56 44.47 -6.10
CA VAL A 385 9.48 44.99 -4.72
C VAL A 385 9.07 43.89 -3.75
N ALA A 386 7.99 43.15 -4.04
CA ALA A 386 7.54 42.04 -3.20
C ALA A 386 8.60 40.94 -3.03
N ALA A 387 9.33 40.61 -4.11
CA ALA A 387 10.44 39.65 -4.03
C ALA A 387 11.60 40.19 -3.16
N GLN A 388 11.85 41.50 -3.18
CA GLN A 388 12.86 42.12 -2.33
C GLN A 388 12.45 42.12 -0.86
N GLU A 389 11.18 42.39 -0.55
CA GLU A 389 10.60 42.28 0.79
C GLU A 389 10.79 40.86 1.36
N GLN A 390 10.42 39.83 0.60
CA GLN A 390 10.60 38.44 1.03
C GLN A 390 12.08 38.06 1.27
N LEU A 391 13.01 38.57 0.46
CA LEU A 391 14.45 38.38 0.70
C LEU A 391 14.92 39.07 2.00
N TYR A 392 14.35 40.24 2.34
CA TYR A 392 14.62 40.90 3.63
C TYR A 392 14.03 40.13 4.81
N GLU A 393 12.88 39.48 4.62
CA GLU A 393 12.22 38.62 5.60
C GLU A 393 12.87 37.22 5.74
N GLY A 394 13.97 36.96 5.02
CA GLY A 394 14.76 35.73 5.16
C GLY A 394 14.44 34.62 4.17
N ALA A 395 13.70 34.89 3.09
CA ALA A 395 13.58 33.96 1.97
C ALA A 395 14.93 33.83 1.24
N VAL A 396 15.26 32.63 0.77
CA VAL A 396 16.50 32.36 0.03
C VAL A 396 16.18 32.07 -1.44
N PRO A 397 16.95 32.57 -2.41
CA PRO A 397 16.74 32.22 -3.80
C PRO A 397 17.34 30.85 -4.13
N ILE A 398 16.56 30.03 -4.84
CA ILE A 398 16.90 28.66 -5.26
C ILE A 398 16.81 28.57 -6.78
N TYR A 399 17.87 28.09 -7.42
CA TYR A 399 17.78 27.67 -8.81
C TYR A 399 17.00 26.37 -8.89
N THR A 400 15.90 26.40 -9.63
CA THR A 400 14.99 25.27 -9.84
C THR A 400 14.99 24.89 -11.31
N SER A 401 15.14 23.59 -11.56
CA SER A 401 15.19 23.01 -12.91
C SER A 401 14.13 21.92 -12.98
N ILE A 402 13.17 22.06 -13.89
CA ILE A 402 12.07 21.10 -14.01
C ILE A 402 12.08 20.53 -15.42
N ALA A 403 12.14 19.21 -15.50
CA ALA A 403 11.97 18.47 -16.75
C ALA A 403 10.93 17.38 -16.54
N MET A 404 9.98 17.28 -17.47
CA MET A 404 9.00 16.20 -17.53
C MET A 404 9.36 15.32 -18.72
N PHE A 405 9.48 14.02 -18.51
CA PHE A 405 9.72 13.07 -19.60
C PHE A 405 8.50 12.21 -19.84
N VAL A 406 8.10 12.13 -21.10
CA VAL A 406 6.95 11.36 -21.56
C VAL A 406 7.46 10.22 -22.43
N HIS A 407 7.06 8.99 -22.11
CA HIS A 407 7.55 7.78 -22.76
C HIS A 407 6.43 7.15 -23.60
N ARG A 408 6.64 6.95 -24.90
CA ARG A 408 5.65 6.31 -25.78
C ARG A 408 6.29 5.31 -26.76
N PRO A 409 5.55 4.25 -27.17
CA PRO A 409 6.04 3.29 -28.17
C PRO A 409 6.33 3.93 -29.54
N THR A 410 5.58 4.97 -29.92
CA THR A 410 5.73 5.64 -31.22
C THR A 410 5.91 7.15 -31.09
N VAL A 411 6.54 7.77 -32.09
CA VAL A 411 6.70 9.24 -32.16
C VAL A 411 5.36 9.97 -32.29
N GLY A 412 4.38 9.38 -32.99
CA GLY A 412 3.05 9.97 -33.14
C GLY A 412 2.31 10.10 -31.80
N GLU A 413 2.27 9.02 -31.03
CA GLU A 413 1.69 9.03 -29.68
C GLU A 413 2.46 9.96 -28.74
N LEU A 414 3.78 10.07 -28.90
CA LEU A 414 4.60 11.01 -28.14
C LEU A 414 4.21 12.46 -28.44
N ASP A 415 4.03 12.81 -29.71
CA ASP A 415 3.62 14.15 -30.15
C ASP A 415 2.24 14.52 -29.58
N GLU A 416 1.29 13.60 -29.57
CA GLU A 416 -0.05 13.81 -28.97
C GLU A 416 0.03 13.98 -27.44
N ALA A 417 0.73 13.07 -26.76
CA ALA A 417 0.84 13.09 -25.30
C ALA A 417 1.57 14.34 -24.79
N THR A 418 2.66 14.73 -25.45
CA THR A 418 3.41 15.95 -25.09
C THR A 418 2.54 17.20 -25.29
N ARG A 419 1.80 17.31 -26.39
CA ARG A 419 0.86 18.42 -26.63
C ARG A 419 -0.27 18.48 -25.60
N TYR A 420 -0.80 17.33 -25.19
CA TYR A 420 -1.80 17.27 -24.13
C TYR A 420 -1.26 17.83 -22.81
N ILE A 421 -0.04 17.45 -22.42
CA ILE A 421 0.60 17.93 -21.19
C ILE A 421 0.90 19.43 -21.27
N GLU A 422 1.38 19.97 -22.40
CA GLU A 422 1.57 21.41 -22.60
C GLU A 422 0.29 22.20 -22.31
N ASN A 423 -0.86 21.69 -22.78
CA ASN A 423 -2.17 22.32 -22.61
C ASN A 423 -2.76 22.17 -21.20
N CYS A 424 -2.17 21.34 -20.34
CA CYS A 424 -2.63 21.20 -18.95
C CYS A 424 -2.22 22.39 -18.06
N PHE A 425 -1.23 23.18 -18.49
CA PHE A 425 -0.72 24.32 -17.71
C PHE A 425 -1.39 25.63 -18.14
N GLN A 426 -2.05 26.29 -17.20
CA GLN A 426 -2.70 27.58 -17.44
C GLN A 426 -1.71 28.74 -17.39
N ARG A 427 -1.93 29.77 -18.23
CA ARG A 427 -1.14 31.00 -18.21
C ARG A 427 -1.22 31.66 -16.82
N PRO A 428 -0.12 32.25 -16.32
CA PRO A 428 1.12 32.58 -17.04
C PRO A 428 2.15 31.45 -17.11
N ALA A 429 1.90 30.28 -16.50
CA ALA A 429 2.79 29.14 -16.72
C ALA A 429 2.76 28.76 -18.21
N ARG A 430 3.94 28.51 -18.77
CA ARG A 430 4.06 27.97 -20.12
C ARG A 430 5.04 26.82 -20.13
N VAL A 431 4.53 25.62 -20.34
CA VAL A 431 5.33 24.41 -20.53
C VAL A 431 5.43 24.15 -22.02
N ILE A 432 6.64 23.85 -22.49
CA ILE A 432 6.91 23.54 -23.89
C ILE A 432 7.77 22.28 -24.00
N ARG A 433 7.54 21.52 -25.07
CA ARG A 433 8.40 20.43 -25.50
C ARG A 433 9.71 20.96 -26.06
N GLU A 434 10.80 20.35 -25.61
CA GLU A 434 12.12 20.52 -26.18
C GLU A 434 12.21 19.85 -27.56
N THR A 435 12.71 20.59 -28.55
CA THR A 435 12.78 20.14 -29.95
C THR A 435 14.18 20.19 -30.56
N GLU A 436 15.16 20.80 -29.88
CA GLU A 436 16.51 20.98 -30.38
C GLU A 436 17.54 20.05 -29.74
N TYR A 437 17.42 19.78 -28.42
CA TYR A 437 18.38 18.97 -27.69
C TYR A 437 17.75 18.14 -26.56
N ALA A 438 16.60 17.52 -26.82
CA ALA A 438 15.89 16.67 -25.86
C ALA A 438 16.80 15.60 -25.23
N TRP A 439 17.68 15.00 -26.05
CA TRP A 439 18.69 14.03 -25.60
C TRP A 439 19.62 14.53 -24.50
N LYS A 440 19.99 15.81 -24.54
CA LYS A 440 20.90 16.38 -23.54
C LYS A 440 20.19 16.62 -22.21
N ILE A 441 18.92 17.03 -22.26
CA ILE A 441 18.08 17.19 -21.06
C ILE A 441 17.84 15.82 -20.42
N TRP A 442 17.51 14.80 -21.23
CA TRP A 442 17.36 13.42 -20.76
C TRP A 442 18.64 12.91 -20.11
N LEU A 443 19.80 13.09 -20.74
CA LEU A 443 21.09 12.70 -20.17
C LEU A 443 21.35 13.36 -18.79
N GLN A 444 21.04 14.66 -18.65
CA GLN A 444 21.19 15.40 -17.39
C GLN A 444 20.24 14.95 -16.27
N SER A 445 19.20 14.16 -16.58
CA SER A 445 18.32 13.57 -15.58
C SER A 445 18.94 12.36 -14.87
N LEU A 446 19.96 11.74 -15.48
CA LEU A 446 20.56 10.52 -14.94
C LEU A 446 21.44 10.84 -13.73
N PRO A 447 21.32 10.07 -12.61
CA PRO A 447 22.12 10.30 -11.41
C PRO A 447 23.61 10.01 -11.61
N ILE A 448 23.97 9.35 -12.72
CA ILE A 448 25.35 9.04 -13.11
C ILE A 448 25.99 10.12 -14.01
N VAL A 449 25.34 11.28 -14.13
CA VAL A 449 25.81 12.40 -14.94
C VAL A 449 26.12 13.59 -14.03
N TRP A 450 27.36 14.08 -14.09
CA TRP A 450 27.83 15.18 -13.25
C TRP A 450 27.14 16.52 -13.57
N GLU A 451 26.81 16.74 -14.85
CA GLU A 451 26.21 18.01 -15.29
C GLU A 451 24.80 18.21 -14.71
N GLY A 452 24.51 19.42 -14.23
CA GLY A 452 23.18 19.73 -13.68
C GLY A 452 22.11 19.86 -14.77
N LEU A 453 20.86 19.58 -14.38
CA LEU A 453 19.69 19.66 -15.22
C LEU A 453 19.44 21.10 -15.69
N LEU A 454 19.28 21.29 -17.01
CA LEU A 454 19.06 22.59 -17.66
C LEU A 454 20.17 23.63 -17.42
N VAL A 455 21.37 23.20 -16.99
CA VAL A 455 22.52 24.10 -16.81
C VAL A 455 23.22 24.37 -18.13
N LYS A 456 23.32 23.36 -18.99
CA LYS A 456 24.00 23.39 -20.29
C LYS A 456 23.12 22.81 -21.39
N PRO A 457 23.27 23.22 -22.66
CA PRO A 457 24.25 24.20 -23.17
C PRO A 457 23.95 25.64 -22.76
N PHE A 458 22.69 25.95 -22.47
CA PHE A 458 22.24 27.24 -21.97
C PHE A 458 21.68 27.07 -20.55
N ASN A 459 21.98 28.01 -19.66
CA ASN A 459 21.43 28.00 -18.30
C ASN A 459 19.95 28.41 -18.36
N ARG A 460 19.06 27.41 -18.37
CA ARG A 460 17.60 27.54 -18.40
C ARG A 460 16.96 27.30 -17.03
N ARG A 461 17.77 27.18 -15.98
CA ARG A 461 17.28 27.11 -14.61
C ARG A 461 16.59 28.41 -14.26
N GLN A 462 15.43 28.30 -13.63
CA GLN A 462 14.67 29.46 -13.18
C GLN A 462 14.95 29.69 -11.69
N LEU A 463 15.02 30.97 -11.31
CA LEU A 463 15.26 31.35 -9.93
C LEU A 463 13.93 31.50 -9.20
N TYR A 464 13.71 30.79 -8.10
CA TYR A 464 12.51 30.89 -7.27
C TYR A 464 12.88 31.21 -5.83
N LEU A 465 11.98 31.82 -5.08
CA LEU A 465 12.14 31.98 -3.64
C LEU A 465 11.72 30.71 -2.90
N THR A 466 12.25 30.49 -1.69
CA THR A 466 11.92 29.33 -0.85
C THR A 466 10.41 29.13 -0.64
N SER A 467 9.63 30.20 -0.64
CA SER A 467 8.16 30.18 -0.55
C SER A 467 7.47 29.72 -1.84
N GLU A 468 8.11 29.81 -3.00
CA GLU A 468 7.53 29.40 -4.30
C GLU A 468 7.88 27.94 -4.66
N VAL A 469 9.11 27.52 -4.31
CA VAL A 469 9.69 26.23 -4.67
C VAL A 469 8.82 25.01 -4.30
N PRO A 470 8.13 24.96 -3.14
CA PRO A 470 7.28 23.80 -2.80
C PRO A 470 6.23 23.46 -3.86
N GLY A 471 5.77 24.45 -4.64
CA GLY A 471 4.81 24.19 -5.72
C GLY A 471 5.40 23.53 -6.96
N LEU A 472 6.72 23.40 -7.01
CA LEU A 472 7.48 22.82 -8.11
C LEU A 472 8.23 21.55 -7.68
N MET A 473 8.17 21.20 -6.40
CA MET A 473 8.69 19.96 -5.88
C MET A 473 7.60 18.88 -6.03
N PRO A 474 7.86 17.78 -6.74
CA PRO A 474 6.88 16.70 -6.93
C PRO A 474 6.81 15.80 -5.68
N LEU A 475 6.46 16.39 -4.53
CA LEU A 475 6.45 15.71 -3.22
C LEU A 475 5.14 14.99 -2.90
N VAL A 476 4.04 15.37 -3.55
CA VAL A 476 2.72 14.79 -3.29
C VAL A 476 2.55 13.50 -4.08
N LEU A 477 2.21 12.42 -3.39
CA LEU A 477 1.78 11.16 -3.97
C LEU A 477 0.86 10.40 -3.01
N THR A 478 0.05 9.49 -3.55
CA THR A 478 -0.68 8.55 -2.70
C THR A 478 0.32 7.63 -2.00
N ARG A 479 0.28 7.64 -0.66
CA ARG A 479 1.07 6.70 0.15
C ARG A 479 0.64 5.27 -0.21
N LYS A 480 1.63 4.42 -0.45
CA LYS A 480 1.39 2.98 -0.58
C LYS A 480 0.86 2.47 0.76
N GLY A 481 -0.17 1.63 0.71
CA GLY A 481 -0.67 0.90 1.89
C GLY A 481 0.32 -0.19 2.28
N ASP A 482 -0.18 -1.39 2.51
CA ASP A 482 0.68 -2.55 2.71
C ASP A 482 1.47 -2.90 1.42
N SER A 483 2.50 -3.73 1.56
CA SER A 483 3.33 -4.16 0.43
C SER A 483 2.61 -5.13 -0.50
N GLN A 484 1.66 -5.90 0.03
CA GLN A 484 0.89 -6.95 -0.64
C GLN A 484 -0.53 -7.00 -0.06
N GLY A 485 -1.42 -7.80 -0.65
CA GLY A 485 -2.75 -8.08 -0.12
C GLY A 485 -3.88 -7.75 -1.09
N PHE A 486 -5.02 -7.34 -0.56
CA PHE A 486 -6.19 -6.96 -1.34
C PHE A 486 -5.94 -5.60 -2.01
N GLU A 487 -6.02 -5.54 -3.34
CA GLU A 487 -5.69 -4.33 -4.09
C GLU A 487 -6.91 -3.42 -4.28
N LEU A 488 -6.73 -2.16 -3.92
CA LEU A 488 -7.58 -1.04 -4.29
C LEU A 488 -6.77 -0.10 -5.20
N ILE A 489 -7.43 0.67 -6.06
CA ILE A 489 -6.74 1.66 -6.91
C ILE A 489 -7.13 3.06 -6.44
N ALA A 490 -6.16 3.89 -6.06
CA ALA A 490 -6.40 5.27 -5.66
C ALA A 490 -7.23 6.00 -6.71
N ALA A 491 -8.33 6.62 -6.28
CA ALA A 491 -9.27 7.29 -7.17
C ALA A 491 -8.60 8.49 -7.88
N GLU A 492 -7.59 9.06 -7.23
CA GLU A 492 -6.71 10.07 -7.79
C GLU A 492 -5.36 9.44 -8.14
N GLY A 493 -4.90 9.63 -9.39
CA GLY A 493 -3.60 9.16 -9.87
C GLY A 493 -3.45 7.68 -10.15
N GLY A 494 -4.41 6.83 -9.77
CA GLY A 494 -4.40 5.43 -10.19
C GLY A 494 -3.32 4.57 -9.52
N THR A 495 -2.76 5.04 -8.40
CA THR A 495 -1.77 4.29 -7.62
C THR A 495 -2.43 3.07 -6.97
N PRO A 496 -1.90 1.84 -7.12
CA PRO A 496 -2.39 0.69 -6.38
C PRO A 496 -2.08 0.85 -4.88
N VAL A 497 -3.07 0.55 -4.05
CA VAL A 497 -3.04 0.60 -2.59
C VAL A 497 -3.45 -0.78 -2.09
N HIS A 498 -2.55 -1.47 -1.40
CA HIS A 498 -2.85 -2.80 -0.87
C HIS A 498 -3.29 -2.71 0.59
N LEU A 499 -4.22 -3.58 0.94
CA LEU A 499 -4.68 -3.83 2.30
C LEU A 499 -4.38 -5.29 2.65
N ASP A 500 -3.43 -5.50 3.57
CA ASP A 500 -3.02 -6.80 4.04
C ASP A 500 -3.84 -7.22 5.27
N LEU A 501 -4.89 -7.99 5.01
CA LEU A 501 -5.71 -8.64 6.04
C LEU A 501 -5.28 -10.09 6.28
N PHE A 502 -4.24 -10.56 5.60
CA PHE A 502 -3.97 -12.00 5.48
C PHE A 502 -2.71 -12.40 6.25
N THR A 503 -1.67 -11.56 6.21
CA THR A 503 -0.44 -11.77 7.00
C THR A 503 -0.44 -10.94 8.28
N GLN A 504 -0.99 -9.73 8.25
CA GLN A 504 -1.10 -8.85 9.42
C GLN A 504 -2.43 -9.07 10.16
N HIS A 505 -2.46 -8.80 11.47
CA HIS A 505 -3.71 -8.76 12.22
C HIS A 505 -4.33 -7.36 12.11
N LYS A 506 -5.46 -7.27 11.39
CA LYS A 506 -6.27 -6.05 11.25
C LYS A 506 -7.75 -6.42 11.35
N ASN A 507 -8.50 -5.69 12.16
CA ASN A 507 -9.96 -5.73 12.13
C ASN A 507 -10.46 -4.67 11.15
N LEU A 508 -11.48 -5.00 10.37
CA LEU A 508 -12.01 -4.15 9.31
C LEU A 508 -13.47 -3.79 9.57
N ALA A 509 -13.84 -2.52 9.41
CA ALA A 509 -15.23 -2.11 9.30
C ALA A 509 -15.57 -1.59 7.90
N LEU A 510 -16.74 -1.99 7.40
CA LEU A 510 -17.26 -1.65 6.10
C LEU A 510 -18.57 -0.88 6.27
N PHE A 511 -18.59 0.38 5.85
CA PHE A 511 -19.77 1.24 5.95
C PHE A 511 -20.23 1.67 4.58
N ALA A 512 -21.39 1.20 4.12
CA ALA A 512 -21.96 1.67 2.87
C ALA A 512 -23.46 1.38 2.78
N THR A 513 -24.19 2.28 2.11
CA THR A 513 -25.60 2.10 1.76
C THR A 513 -25.81 0.92 0.81
N THR A 514 -27.05 0.43 0.76
CA THR A 514 -27.45 -0.63 -0.18
C THR A 514 -27.12 -0.24 -1.63
N ARG A 515 -26.61 -1.20 -2.41
CA ARG A 515 -26.15 -1.01 -3.80
C ARG A 515 -24.92 -0.12 -4.00
N ALA A 516 -24.18 0.23 -2.94
CA ALA A 516 -22.90 0.92 -3.05
C ALA A 516 -21.71 0.01 -3.45
N GLY A 517 -21.94 -1.31 -3.64
CA GLY A 517 -20.89 -2.28 -3.97
C GLY A 517 -20.30 -3.04 -2.79
N LYS A 518 -20.91 -2.94 -1.59
CA LYS A 518 -20.45 -3.59 -0.34
C LYS A 518 -20.22 -5.09 -0.48
N SER A 519 -21.23 -5.85 -0.92
CA SER A 519 -21.13 -7.30 -1.05
C SER A 519 -20.09 -7.73 -2.11
N VAL A 520 -19.94 -6.93 -3.18
CA VAL A 520 -18.94 -7.19 -4.23
C VAL A 520 -17.54 -7.05 -3.65
N LEU A 521 -17.24 -5.97 -2.93
CA LEU A 521 -15.95 -5.76 -2.26
C LEU A 521 -15.67 -6.86 -1.22
N VAL A 522 -16.64 -7.15 -0.32
CA VAL A 522 -16.48 -8.20 0.69
C VAL A 522 -16.13 -9.53 0.04
N SER A 523 -16.86 -9.92 -1.01
CA SER A 523 -16.59 -11.19 -1.68
C SER A 523 -15.18 -11.30 -2.25
N GLY A 524 -14.62 -10.19 -2.75
CA GLY A 524 -13.22 -10.12 -3.19
C GLY A 524 -12.24 -10.32 -2.03
N ILE A 525 -12.49 -9.66 -0.89
CA ILE A 525 -11.69 -9.83 0.33
C ILE A 525 -11.74 -11.28 0.82
N LEU A 526 -12.94 -11.88 0.88
CA LEU A 526 -13.10 -13.27 1.31
C LEU A 526 -12.45 -14.25 0.34
N THR A 527 -12.52 -14.01 -0.98
CA THR A 527 -11.85 -14.84 -1.99
C THR A 527 -10.34 -14.86 -1.77
N GLN A 528 -9.74 -13.70 -1.54
CA GLN A 528 -8.32 -13.58 -1.22
C GLN A 528 -7.97 -14.26 0.11
N ALA A 529 -8.78 -14.11 1.15
CA ALA A 529 -8.58 -14.83 2.42
C ALA A 529 -8.57 -16.36 2.23
N LEU A 530 -9.56 -16.90 1.51
CA LEU A 530 -9.64 -18.34 1.22
C LEU A 530 -8.45 -18.81 0.37
N ALA A 531 -7.94 -17.96 -0.53
CA ALA A 531 -6.75 -18.24 -1.33
C ALA A 531 -5.47 -18.30 -0.47
N HIS A 532 -5.37 -17.47 0.56
CA HIS A 532 -4.34 -17.53 1.60
C HIS A 532 -4.56 -18.68 2.60
N ASN A 533 -5.51 -19.58 2.33
CA ASN A 533 -5.91 -20.68 3.22
C ASN A 533 -6.43 -20.21 4.59
N ILE A 534 -6.91 -18.98 4.68
CA ILE A 534 -7.53 -18.45 5.90
C ILE A 534 -9.02 -18.77 5.87
N PRO A 535 -9.51 -19.58 6.82
CA PRO A 535 -10.93 -19.88 6.88
C PRO A 535 -11.76 -18.68 7.32
N VAL A 536 -12.96 -18.62 6.76
CA VAL A 536 -13.93 -17.55 6.97
C VAL A 536 -15.19 -18.15 7.58
N VAL A 537 -15.60 -17.59 8.71
CA VAL A 537 -16.93 -17.83 9.28
C VAL A 537 -17.73 -16.54 9.18
N ALA A 538 -18.86 -16.59 8.49
CA ALA A 538 -19.72 -15.45 8.23
C ALA A 538 -21.05 -15.57 8.96
N LEU A 539 -21.52 -14.50 9.57
CA LEU A 539 -22.90 -14.32 9.98
C LEU A 539 -23.64 -13.53 8.89
N ASP A 540 -24.71 -14.12 8.38
CA ASP A 540 -25.53 -13.56 7.32
C ASP A 540 -26.99 -13.46 7.78
N PHE A 541 -27.63 -12.34 7.46
CA PHE A 541 -29.03 -12.08 7.75
C PHE A 541 -29.82 -12.09 6.43
N PRO A 542 -30.29 -13.26 5.96
CA PRO A 542 -30.91 -13.40 4.65
C PRO A 542 -32.28 -12.71 4.60
N LYS A 543 -32.77 -12.48 3.37
CA LYS A 543 -34.13 -12.00 3.12
C LYS A 543 -35.18 -13.01 3.63
N PRO A 544 -36.47 -12.61 3.75
CA PRO A 544 -37.54 -13.53 4.14
C PRO A 544 -37.71 -14.75 3.22
N ASP A 545 -37.38 -14.60 1.93
CA ASP A 545 -37.36 -15.70 0.95
C ASP A 545 -36.18 -16.67 1.17
N GLY A 546 -35.25 -16.31 2.05
CA GLY A 546 -34.11 -17.09 2.43
C GLY A 546 -32.86 -16.90 1.58
N THR A 547 -32.92 -16.06 0.55
CA THR A 547 -31.79 -15.79 -0.34
C THR A 547 -30.93 -14.64 0.19
N SER A 548 -29.63 -14.72 -0.05
CA SER A 548 -28.68 -13.65 0.22
C SER A 548 -27.56 -13.65 -0.83
N THR A 549 -26.80 -12.56 -0.89
CA THR A 549 -25.61 -12.48 -1.76
C THR A 549 -24.58 -13.57 -1.44
N PHE A 550 -24.47 -13.97 -0.18
CA PHE A 550 -23.51 -14.99 0.25
C PHE A 550 -24.00 -16.42 0.00
N THR A 551 -25.29 -16.62 -0.25
CA THR A 551 -25.83 -17.93 -0.64
C THR A 551 -25.21 -18.38 -1.97
N ASP A 552 -25.35 -17.55 -3.01
CA ASP A 552 -24.86 -17.84 -4.37
C ASP A 552 -23.33 -18.00 -4.39
N TYR A 553 -22.61 -17.15 -3.66
CA TYR A 553 -21.16 -17.23 -3.53
C TYR A 553 -20.69 -18.51 -2.83
N THR A 554 -21.40 -18.94 -1.79
CA THR A 554 -21.06 -20.17 -1.04
C THR A 554 -21.36 -21.40 -1.88
N GLU A 555 -22.46 -21.43 -2.63
CA GLU A 555 -22.77 -22.50 -3.57
C GLU A 555 -21.71 -22.61 -4.68
N PHE A 556 -21.23 -21.48 -5.21
CA PHE A 556 -20.16 -21.47 -6.21
C PHE A 556 -18.88 -22.12 -5.69
N MET A 557 -18.53 -21.91 -4.41
CA MET A 557 -17.34 -22.47 -3.75
C MET A 557 -17.37 -23.99 -3.56
N GLY A 558 -18.53 -24.63 -3.83
CA GLY A 558 -18.70 -26.08 -3.80
C GLY A 558 -18.20 -26.69 -2.49
N GLU A 559 -17.24 -27.62 -2.56
CA GLU A 559 -16.67 -28.28 -1.40
C GLU A 559 -15.96 -27.37 -0.40
N ASN A 560 -15.56 -26.16 -0.81
CA ASN A 560 -14.93 -25.18 0.08
C ASN A 560 -15.95 -24.31 0.82
N GLY A 561 -17.23 -24.35 0.43
CA GLY A 561 -18.32 -23.57 1.01
C GLY A 561 -19.35 -24.45 1.71
N ALA A 562 -19.80 -24.02 2.89
CA ALA A 562 -20.93 -24.61 3.58
C ALA A 562 -21.88 -23.50 4.03
N TYR A 563 -23.14 -23.58 3.59
CA TYR A 563 -24.19 -22.66 3.99
C TYR A 563 -25.07 -23.33 5.05
N PHE A 564 -25.04 -22.78 6.26
CA PHE A 564 -25.78 -23.26 7.42
C PHE A 564 -27.09 -22.50 7.61
N ASP A 565 -28.20 -23.18 7.34
CA ASP A 565 -29.54 -22.70 7.66
C ASP A 565 -30.05 -23.39 8.93
N ILE A 566 -30.12 -22.62 10.03
CA ILE A 566 -30.57 -23.12 11.33
C ILE A 566 -31.95 -23.79 11.27
N SER A 567 -32.79 -23.39 10.32
CA SER A 567 -34.14 -23.95 10.19
C SER A 567 -34.14 -25.39 9.68
N LYS A 568 -33.03 -25.86 9.09
CA LYS A 568 -32.91 -27.13 8.36
C LYS A 568 -31.75 -28.00 8.83
N GLN A 569 -30.76 -27.43 9.52
CA GLN A 569 -29.50 -28.09 9.83
C GLN A 569 -29.16 -28.04 11.32
N SER A 570 -28.29 -28.93 11.75
CA SER A 570 -27.78 -29.02 13.13
C SER A 570 -26.31 -28.63 13.21
N ASN A 571 -25.94 -27.96 14.30
CA ASN A 571 -24.57 -27.54 14.63
C ASN A 571 -24.24 -27.89 16.07
N ASN A 572 -23.54 -29.01 16.27
CA ASN A 572 -23.28 -29.57 17.59
C ASN A 572 -22.41 -28.62 18.44
N LEU A 573 -22.97 -28.11 19.54
CA LEU A 573 -22.24 -27.24 20.47
C LEU A 573 -21.04 -27.96 21.09
N PHE A 574 -21.17 -29.28 21.34
CA PHE A 574 -20.16 -30.12 21.97
C PHE A 574 -19.13 -30.71 21.00
N GLU A 575 -19.19 -30.41 19.70
CA GLU A 575 -18.16 -30.88 18.77
C GLU A 575 -16.81 -30.22 19.06
N GLN A 576 -15.75 -31.00 19.25
CA GLN A 576 -14.43 -30.44 19.56
C GLN A 576 -13.77 -29.83 18.31
N PRO A 577 -12.96 -28.76 18.46
CA PRO A 577 -12.08 -28.31 17.38
C PRO A 577 -11.07 -29.40 17.03
N ASP A 578 -10.74 -29.54 15.74
CA ASP A 578 -9.63 -30.39 15.32
C ASP A 578 -8.30 -29.63 15.56
N LEU A 579 -7.56 -30.06 16.57
CA LEU A 579 -6.31 -29.43 17.00
C LEU A 579 -5.06 -30.19 16.53
N ARG A 580 -5.21 -31.27 15.75
CA ARG A 580 -4.11 -32.17 15.36
C ARG A 580 -2.98 -31.49 14.58
N LEU A 581 -3.25 -30.34 13.96
CA LEU A 581 -2.30 -29.56 13.16
C LEU A 581 -1.46 -28.58 14.00
N LEU A 582 -1.70 -28.47 15.30
CA LEU A 582 -1.03 -27.53 16.20
C LEU A 582 0.01 -28.21 17.08
N SER A 583 0.90 -27.41 17.70
CA SER A 583 1.83 -27.91 18.72
C SER A 583 1.11 -28.39 19.98
N VAL A 584 1.75 -29.26 20.78
CA VAL A 584 1.14 -29.84 21.99
C VAL A 584 0.74 -28.78 23.03
N GLU A 585 1.52 -27.71 23.14
CA GLU A 585 1.23 -26.58 24.03
C GLU A 585 -0.01 -25.82 23.55
N GLU A 586 -0.08 -25.48 22.26
CA GLU A 586 -1.25 -24.83 21.65
C GLU A 586 -2.50 -25.70 21.74
N GLN A 587 -2.39 -27.03 21.55
CA GLN A 587 -3.52 -27.95 21.70
C GLN A 587 -4.13 -27.87 23.10
N ARG A 588 -3.30 -27.80 24.14
CA ARG A 588 -3.76 -27.67 25.53
C ARG A 588 -4.46 -26.34 25.76
N ASP A 589 -3.85 -25.24 25.34
CA ASP A 589 -4.40 -23.90 25.52
C ASP A 589 -5.71 -23.71 24.75
N ARG A 590 -5.77 -24.15 23.49
CA ARG A 590 -6.99 -24.08 22.67
C ARG A 590 -8.12 -24.94 23.26
N MET A 591 -7.80 -26.09 23.85
CA MET A 591 -8.82 -26.94 24.51
C MET A 591 -9.37 -26.30 25.80
N LEU A 592 -8.53 -25.59 26.55
CA LEU A 592 -8.96 -24.79 27.70
C LEU A 592 -9.90 -23.66 27.26
N ASP A 593 -9.56 -22.94 26.20
CA ASP A 593 -10.41 -21.90 25.62
C ASP A 593 -11.78 -22.44 25.17
N TYR A 594 -11.79 -23.60 24.52
CA TYR A 594 -13.03 -24.28 24.12
C TYR A 594 -13.88 -24.70 25.34
N THR A 595 -13.25 -25.22 26.40
CA THR A 595 -13.95 -25.62 27.63
C THR A 595 -14.55 -24.40 28.35
N ALA A 596 -13.80 -23.30 28.44
CA ALA A 596 -14.28 -22.04 29.01
C ALA A 596 -15.43 -21.44 28.19
N PHE A 597 -15.39 -21.60 26.86
CA PHE A 597 -16.52 -21.25 26.00
C PHE A 597 -17.75 -22.09 26.31
N LEU A 598 -17.63 -23.42 26.36
CA LEU A 598 -18.75 -24.32 26.68
C LEU A 598 -19.36 -24.01 28.04
N GLU A 599 -18.53 -23.76 29.05
CA GLU A 599 -18.97 -23.30 30.38
C GLU A 599 -19.83 -22.04 30.25
N SER A 600 -19.34 -21.02 29.53
CA SER A 600 -20.09 -19.78 29.32
C SER A 600 -21.39 -20.01 28.56
N ALA A 601 -21.41 -20.90 27.56
CA ALA A 601 -22.58 -21.22 26.77
C ALA A 601 -23.66 -21.92 27.61
N LEU A 602 -23.26 -22.92 28.40
CA LEU A 602 -24.15 -23.64 29.32
C LEU A 602 -24.69 -22.73 30.41
N MET A 603 -23.86 -21.84 30.96
CA MET A 603 -24.31 -20.82 31.92
C MET A 603 -25.41 -19.94 31.33
N THR A 604 -25.27 -19.50 30.08
CA THR A 604 -26.31 -18.72 29.38
C THR A 604 -27.57 -19.55 29.16
N MET A 605 -27.46 -20.83 28.78
CA MET A 605 -28.62 -21.71 28.57
C MET A 605 -29.39 -22.01 29.87
N VAL A 606 -28.70 -22.11 31.01
CA VAL A 606 -29.30 -22.43 32.32
C VAL A 606 -29.88 -21.19 33.00
N LEU A 607 -29.12 -20.09 33.08
CA LEU A 607 -29.50 -18.91 33.87
C LEU A 607 -30.22 -17.83 33.05
N GLY A 608 -30.14 -17.86 31.72
CA GLY A 608 -30.68 -16.79 30.88
C GLY A 608 -29.96 -15.45 31.08
N SER A 609 -30.65 -14.34 30.79
CA SER A 609 -30.13 -12.97 30.95
C SER A 609 -30.34 -12.35 32.34
N SER A 610 -31.02 -13.04 33.26
CA SER A 610 -31.38 -12.53 34.59
C SER A 610 -30.41 -12.98 35.68
N THR A 611 -29.62 -12.04 36.19
CA THR A 611 -28.72 -12.22 37.36
C THR A 611 -29.38 -11.83 38.67
N GLU A 612 -30.57 -12.37 38.99
CA GLU A 612 -31.26 -12.01 40.23
C GLU A 612 -30.71 -12.74 41.46
N ASN A 613 -29.92 -13.83 41.29
CA ASN A 613 -29.36 -14.58 42.42
C ASN A 613 -27.88 -14.98 42.19
N GLN A 614 -26.96 -14.10 42.57
CA GLN A 614 -25.50 -14.29 42.40
C GLN A 614 -24.99 -15.60 43.04
N LEU A 615 -25.54 -15.96 44.19
CA LEU A 615 -25.17 -17.14 44.95
C LEU A 615 -25.58 -18.43 44.21
N LEU A 616 -26.76 -18.47 43.59
CA LEU A 616 -27.19 -19.56 42.72
C LEU A 616 -26.33 -19.65 41.46
N GLY A 617 -26.00 -18.51 40.84
CA GLY A 617 -25.13 -18.45 39.67
C GLY A 617 -23.74 -19.01 39.94
N GLN A 618 -23.13 -18.73 41.10
CA GLN A 618 -21.85 -19.32 41.49
C GLN A 618 -21.94 -20.84 41.70
N THR A 619 -23.00 -21.33 42.35
CA THR A 619 -23.21 -22.77 42.56
C THR A 619 -23.40 -23.50 41.24
N VAL A 620 -24.24 -22.98 40.33
CA VAL A 620 -24.46 -23.52 38.98
C VAL A 620 -23.15 -23.58 38.19
N ARG A 621 -22.35 -22.51 38.24
CA ARG A 621 -21.03 -22.46 37.58
C ARG A 621 -20.09 -23.56 38.06
N SER A 622 -19.99 -23.75 39.39
CA SER A 622 -19.15 -24.80 39.97
C SER A 622 -19.60 -26.20 39.53
N LEU A 623 -20.90 -26.46 39.52
CA LEU A 623 -21.47 -27.75 39.10
C LEU A 623 -21.23 -28.02 37.61
N ILE A 624 -21.40 -27.02 36.74
CA ILE A 624 -21.12 -27.14 35.31
C ILE A 624 -19.63 -27.47 35.07
N ASN A 625 -18.71 -26.83 35.80
CA ASN A 625 -17.28 -27.12 35.66
C ASN A 625 -16.91 -28.54 36.10
N LEU A 626 -17.48 -29.03 37.20
CA LEU A 626 -17.30 -30.42 37.64
C LEU A 626 -17.86 -31.40 36.59
N ALA A 627 -19.05 -31.14 36.08
CA ALA A 627 -19.67 -31.97 35.04
C ALA A 627 -18.85 -31.99 33.74
N LEU A 628 -18.37 -30.83 33.27
CA LEU A 628 -17.51 -30.74 32.07
C LEU A 628 -16.20 -31.50 32.26
N THR A 629 -15.60 -31.41 33.46
CA THR A 629 -14.38 -32.14 33.80
C THR A 629 -14.62 -33.65 33.78
N ALA A 630 -15.73 -34.12 34.34
CA ALA A 630 -16.11 -35.54 34.30
C ALA A 630 -16.37 -36.01 32.85
N PHE A 631 -17.14 -35.23 32.09
CA PHE A 631 -17.49 -35.51 30.70
C PHE A 631 -16.25 -35.68 29.80
N PHE A 632 -15.29 -34.75 29.84
CA PHE A 632 -14.10 -34.82 29.00
C PHE A 632 -13.05 -35.85 29.46
N ARG A 633 -13.15 -36.34 30.71
CA ARG A 633 -12.27 -37.42 31.22
C ARG A 633 -12.81 -38.81 30.94
N ASP A 634 -14.09 -38.95 30.58
CA ASP A 634 -14.69 -40.24 30.28
C ASP A 634 -14.06 -40.89 29.03
N ARG A 635 -13.66 -42.16 29.15
CA ARG A 635 -12.96 -42.88 28.07
C ARG A 635 -13.85 -43.14 26.86
N ASN A 636 -15.15 -43.36 27.06
CA ASN A 636 -16.08 -43.61 25.96
C ASN A 636 -16.32 -42.32 25.16
N ILE A 637 -16.50 -41.19 25.87
CA ILE A 637 -16.60 -39.86 25.24
C ILE A 637 -15.33 -39.55 24.42
N GLN A 638 -14.14 -39.75 24.99
CA GLN A 638 -12.88 -39.53 24.28
C GLN A 638 -12.74 -40.38 23.02
N GLN A 639 -13.06 -41.68 23.10
CA GLN A 639 -12.99 -42.59 21.94
C GLN A 639 -13.92 -42.13 20.82
N ARG A 640 -15.17 -41.74 21.14
CA ARG A 640 -16.14 -41.28 20.15
C ARG A 640 -15.68 -40.03 19.41
N TYR A 641 -15.00 -39.08 20.08
CA TYR A 641 -14.40 -37.93 19.41
C TYR A 641 -13.26 -38.35 18.46
N GLN A 642 -12.38 -39.24 18.90
CA GLN A 642 -11.26 -39.72 18.08
C GLN A 642 -11.75 -40.43 16.81
N ASP A 643 -12.75 -41.32 16.95
CA ASP A 643 -13.33 -42.06 15.83
C ASP A 643 -14.00 -41.10 14.82
N ALA A 644 -14.73 -40.09 15.30
CA ALA A 644 -15.39 -39.10 14.45
C ALA A 644 -14.38 -38.23 13.69
N MET A 645 -13.30 -37.77 14.34
CA MET A 645 -12.24 -36.98 13.72
C MET A 645 -11.39 -37.78 12.72
N ALA A 646 -11.23 -39.09 12.95
CA ALA A 646 -10.49 -39.98 12.05
C ALA A 646 -11.30 -40.34 10.80
N CYS A 647 -12.59 -40.64 10.95
CA CYS A 647 -13.46 -41.06 9.84
C CYS A 647 -14.04 -39.89 9.04
N GLY A 648 -14.08 -38.69 9.63
CA GLY A 648 -14.53 -37.47 8.97
C GLY A 648 -16.05 -37.31 8.87
N PHE A 649 -16.47 -36.15 8.36
CA PHE A 649 -17.86 -35.76 8.19
C PHE A 649 -18.65 -36.75 7.31
N GLY A 650 -19.89 -37.04 7.69
CA GLY A 650 -20.79 -37.94 6.97
C GLY A 650 -20.59 -39.44 7.25
N SER A 651 -19.55 -39.81 8.01
CA SER A 651 -19.31 -41.21 8.41
C SER A 651 -20.30 -41.71 9.48
N PRO A 652 -20.48 -43.03 9.64
CA PRO A 652 -21.25 -43.59 10.76
C PRO A 652 -20.68 -43.21 12.13
N ALA A 653 -19.36 -43.03 12.23
CA ALA A 653 -18.70 -42.56 13.46
C ALA A 653 -19.08 -41.10 13.78
N TRP A 654 -19.21 -40.24 12.75
CA TRP A 654 -19.63 -38.85 12.91
C TRP A 654 -21.02 -38.72 13.56
N GLN A 655 -21.96 -39.58 13.20
CA GLN A 655 -23.31 -39.59 13.79
C GLN A 655 -23.29 -39.98 15.28
N LYS A 656 -22.20 -40.58 15.75
CA LYS A 656 -21.97 -40.90 17.16
C LYS A 656 -21.13 -39.84 17.87
N THR A 657 -20.88 -38.66 17.29
CA THR A 657 -20.17 -37.58 17.99
C THR A 657 -20.90 -37.21 19.29
N PRO A 658 -20.20 -37.02 20.43
CA PRO A 658 -20.84 -36.61 21.68
C PRO A 658 -21.58 -35.27 21.58
N THR A 659 -22.72 -35.15 22.25
CA THR A 659 -23.65 -34.02 22.17
C THR A 659 -24.09 -33.52 23.55
N LEU A 660 -24.90 -32.46 23.60
CA LEU A 660 -25.55 -32.00 24.85
C LEU A 660 -26.36 -33.11 25.54
N LYS A 661 -26.94 -34.06 24.77
CA LYS A 661 -27.68 -35.20 25.33
C LYS A 661 -26.77 -36.11 26.16
N ASP A 662 -25.55 -36.32 25.69
CA ASP A 662 -24.55 -37.12 26.41
C ASP A 662 -24.11 -36.37 27.68
N PHE A 663 -23.86 -35.06 27.58
CA PHE A 663 -23.46 -34.22 28.71
C PHE A 663 -24.50 -34.18 29.83
N LEU A 664 -25.80 -34.14 29.51
CA LEU A 664 -26.88 -34.09 30.50
C LEU A 664 -26.82 -35.25 31.51
N ASN A 665 -26.29 -36.42 31.11
CA ASN A 665 -26.13 -37.57 31.99
C ASN A 665 -25.07 -37.34 33.09
N PHE A 666 -24.09 -36.47 32.83
CA PHE A 666 -23.05 -36.10 33.80
C PHE A 666 -23.49 -35.00 34.77
N CYS A 667 -24.66 -34.38 34.54
CA CYS A 667 -25.30 -33.47 35.48
C CYS A 667 -26.11 -34.24 36.54
N SER A 668 -25.56 -35.31 37.11
CA SER A 668 -26.18 -36.10 38.17
C SER A 668 -25.23 -36.28 39.35
N GLU A 669 -25.78 -36.52 40.55
CA GLU A 669 -24.99 -36.72 41.78
C GLU A 669 -23.98 -37.86 41.65
N GLU A 670 -24.39 -38.97 41.01
CA GLU A 670 -23.57 -40.15 40.80
C GLU A 670 -22.29 -39.86 40.01
N HIS A 671 -22.36 -39.02 38.97
CA HIS A 671 -21.21 -38.68 38.14
C HIS A 671 -20.34 -37.56 38.71
N LEU A 672 -20.87 -36.77 39.65
CA LEU A 672 -20.18 -35.64 40.25
C LEU A 672 -19.43 -36.00 41.55
N GLN A 673 -19.61 -37.22 42.09
CA GLN A 673 -18.94 -37.72 43.29
C GLN A 673 -19.04 -36.76 44.49
N LEU A 674 -20.24 -36.23 44.74
CA LEU A 674 -20.47 -35.29 45.83
C LEU A 674 -20.72 -36.05 47.15
N ASP A 675 -19.75 -36.01 48.08
CA ASP A 675 -19.80 -36.76 49.35
C ASP A 675 -20.89 -36.27 50.33
N SER A 676 -21.43 -35.07 50.14
CA SER A 676 -22.62 -34.56 50.84
C SER A 676 -23.33 -33.48 50.03
N VAL A 677 -24.62 -33.69 49.72
CA VAL A 677 -25.42 -32.77 48.93
C VAL A 677 -26.22 -31.87 49.87
N SER A 678 -25.87 -30.58 49.93
CA SER A 678 -26.73 -29.59 50.59
C SER A 678 -27.98 -29.34 49.73
N SER A 679 -29.13 -28.99 50.33
CA SER A 679 -30.38 -28.69 49.59
C SER A 679 -30.19 -27.72 48.42
N ARG A 680 -29.26 -26.77 48.59
CA ARG A 680 -28.91 -25.78 47.57
C ARG A 680 -28.19 -26.35 46.35
N VAL A 681 -27.45 -27.44 46.50
CA VAL A 681 -26.80 -28.15 45.38
C VAL A 681 -27.84 -28.97 44.61
N GLU A 682 -28.79 -29.60 45.31
CA GLU A 682 -29.94 -30.29 44.70
C GLU A 682 -30.80 -29.31 43.88
N ASP A 683 -31.10 -28.13 44.43
CA ASP A 683 -31.85 -27.09 43.74
C ASP A 683 -31.15 -26.64 42.45
N ALA A 684 -29.82 -26.41 42.52
CA ALA A 684 -29.02 -26.00 41.38
C ALA A 684 -28.91 -27.10 40.30
N LEU A 685 -28.72 -28.36 40.70
CA LEU A 685 -28.71 -29.51 39.77
C LEU A 685 -30.08 -29.69 39.10
N SER A 686 -31.16 -29.58 39.88
CA SER A 686 -32.53 -29.65 39.37
C SER A 686 -32.80 -28.56 38.33
N GLN A 687 -32.34 -27.33 38.60
CA GLN A 687 -32.45 -26.23 37.64
C GLN A 687 -31.66 -26.48 36.36
N ILE A 688 -30.41 -26.95 36.46
CA ILE A 688 -29.57 -27.29 35.31
C ILE A 688 -30.28 -28.34 34.45
N GLN A 689 -30.73 -29.44 35.06
CA GLN A 689 -31.41 -30.53 34.35
C GLN A 689 -32.70 -30.05 33.68
N LEU A 690 -33.52 -29.27 34.40
CA LEU A 690 -34.78 -28.73 33.87
C LEU A 690 -34.55 -27.85 32.64
N ARG A 691 -33.61 -26.90 32.71
CA ARG A 691 -33.33 -25.96 31.61
C ARG A 691 -32.67 -26.64 30.43
N LEU A 692 -31.70 -27.54 30.65
CA LEU A 692 -31.08 -28.28 29.55
C LEU A 692 -32.07 -29.24 28.87
N ARG A 693 -32.98 -29.90 29.61
CA ARG A 693 -34.07 -30.69 29.02
C ARG A 693 -35.04 -29.85 28.21
N PHE A 694 -35.37 -28.64 28.66
CA PHE A 694 -36.16 -27.70 27.88
C PHE A 694 -35.50 -27.40 26.52
N TRP A 695 -34.20 -27.11 26.49
CA TRP A 695 -33.49 -26.89 25.23
C TRP A 695 -33.49 -28.13 24.32
N LEU A 696 -33.34 -29.34 24.86
CA LEU A 696 -33.45 -30.57 24.06
C LEU A 696 -34.83 -30.75 23.37
N SER A 697 -35.86 -30.08 23.88
CA SER A 697 -37.20 -30.07 23.28
C SER A 697 -37.49 -28.85 22.39
N SER A 698 -36.70 -27.77 22.51
CA SER A 698 -36.89 -26.56 21.71
C SER A 698 -36.27 -26.70 20.31
N ARG A 699 -36.78 -25.94 19.34
CA ARG A 699 -36.30 -25.98 17.96
C ARG A 699 -34.81 -25.65 17.86
N VAL A 700 -34.40 -24.54 18.47
CA VAL A 700 -33.00 -24.07 18.47
C VAL A 700 -32.11 -25.04 19.24
N GLY A 701 -32.57 -25.53 20.40
CA GLY A 701 -31.81 -26.46 21.22
C GLY A 701 -31.62 -27.82 20.55
N GLN A 702 -32.61 -28.32 19.80
CA GLN A 702 -32.44 -29.53 18.96
C GLN A 702 -31.39 -29.35 17.89
N ALA A 703 -31.36 -28.19 17.21
CA ALA A 703 -30.35 -27.90 16.19
C ALA A 703 -28.93 -27.91 16.78
N ILE A 704 -28.73 -27.45 18.01
CA ILE A 704 -27.39 -27.42 18.63
C ILE A 704 -27.00 -28.69 19.41
N SER A 705 -27.95 -29.61 19.60
CA SER A 705 -27.78 -30.82 20.42
C SER A 705 -27.76 -32.12 19.63
N ALA A 706 -27.66 -32.02 18.30
CA ALA A 706 -27.50 -33.13 17.39
C ALA A 706 -26.12 -33.06 16.71
N PRO A 707 -25.57 -34.19 16.21
CA PRO A 707 -24.37 -34.17 15.38
C PRO A 707 -24.50 -33.16 14.24
N SER A 708 -23.42 -32.45 13.91
CA SER A 708 -23.47 -31.41 12.87
C SER A 708 -23.82 -32.02 11.51
N SER A 709 -24.78 -31.42 10.80
CA SER A 709 -25.31 -31.95 9.53
C SER A 709 -24.75 -31.28 8.27
N PHE A 710 -23.80 -30.36 8.43
CA PHE A 710 -23.10 -29.68 7.36
C PHE A 710 -21.59 -29.88 7.50
N ARG A 711 -20.85 -29.64 6.41
CA ARG A 711 -19.39 -29.71 6.39
C ARG A 711 -18.77 -28.64 7.30
N THR A 712 -18.48 -29.01 8.54
CA THR A 712 -17.80 -28.13 9.52
C THR A 712 -16.34 -27.87 9.16
N ASP A 713 -15.76 -28.67 8.25
CA ASP A 713 -14.40 -28.55 7.73
C ASP A 713 -14.25 -27.55 6.57
N ALA A 714 -15.37 -27.08 5.99
CA ALA A 714 -15.37 -26.13 4.89
C ALA A 714 -14.60 -24.84 5.24
N LYS A 715 -13.89 -24.28 4.26
CA LYS A 715 -13.09 -23.07 4.47
C LYS A 715 -13.96 -21.82 4.58
N LEU A 716 -15.08 -21.78 3.88
CA LEU A 716 -16.10 -20.74 3.97
C LEU A 716 -17.35 -21.35 4.62
N LEU A 717 -17.70 -20.84 5.79
CA LEU A 717 -18.89 -21.26 6.52
C LEU A 717 -19.81 -20.06 6.74
N VAL A 718 -21.04 -20.11 6.22
CA VAL A 718 -22.00 -19.01 6.32
C VAL A 718 -23.17 -19.42 7.19
N PHE A 719 -23.42 -18.69 8.27
CA PHE A 719 -24.55 -18.88 9.18
C PHE A 719 -25.70 -17.95 8.80
N ALA A 720 -26.79 -18.54 8.32
CA ALA A 720 -28.01 -17.84 7.97
C ALA A 720 -28.95 -17.76 9.18
N LEU A 721 -29.10 -16.57 9.73
CA LEU A 721 -29.94 -16.32 10.91
C LEU A 721 -31.35 -15.89 10.48
N ARG A 722 -32.25 -16.87 10.26
CA ARG A 722 -33.65 -16.62 9.88
C ARG A 722 -34.58 -16.55 11.10
N ASN A 723 -35.58 -15.66 11.04
CA ASN A 723 -36.72 -15.60 11.97
C ASN A 723 -36.32 -15.50 13.46
N LEU A 724 -35.34 -14.67 13.78
CA LEU A 724 -35.01 -14.30 15.15
C LEU A 724 -36.15 -13.45 15.74
N SER A 725 -36.98 -14.04 16.61
CA SER A 725 -38.11 -13.35 17.26
C SER A 725 -37.95 -13.17 18.78
N ASP A 726 -37.09 -13.95 19.44
CA ASP A 726 -36.88 -13.92 20.89
C ASP A 726 -35.38 -13.81 21.24
N SER A 727 -35.07 -13.11 22.34
CA SER A 727 -33.74 -12.84 22.86
C SER A 727 -33.02 -14.09 23.40
N GLU A 728 -33.74 -15.05 23.99
CA GLU A 728 -33.13 -16.32 24.47
C GLU A 728 -32.71 -17.20 23.29
N ASP A 729 -33.57 -17.35 22.28
CA ASP A 729 -33.24 -18.07 21.04
C ASP A 729 -32.07 -17.39 20.32
N ALA A 730 -32.07 -16.06 20.24
CA ALA A 730 -30.95 -15.29 19.67
C ALA A 730 -29.64 -15.58 20.39
N ALA A 731 -29.63 -15.61 21.73
CA ALA A 731 -28.44 -15.91 22.52
C ALA A 731 -27.87 -17.30 22.18
N VAL A 732 -28.73 -18.32 22.08
CA VAL A 732 -28.29 -19.69 21.78
C VAL A 732 -27.80 -19.83 20.33
N LEU A 733 -28.44 -19.16 19.38
CA LEU A 733 -28.00 -19.11 17.98
C LEU A 733 -26.64 -18.44 17.83
N SER A 734 -26.43 -17.37 18.58
CA SER A 734 -25.17 -16.63 18.64
C SER A 734 -24.05 -17.49 19.21
N LEU A 735 -24.35 -18.27 20.25
CA LEU A 735 -23.43 -19.26 20.81
C LEU A 735 -23.12 -20.37 19.81
N SER A 736 -24.10 -20.80 19.01
CA SER A 736 -23.89 -21.80 17.95
C SER A 736 -22.93 -21.30 16.86
N ALA A 737 -23.19 -20.11 16.33
CA ALA A 737 -22.33 -19.51 15.32
C ALA A 737 -20.94 -19.17 15.88
N TYR A 738 -20.87 -18.69 17.12
CA TYR A 738 -19.60 -18.48 17.81
C TYR A 738 -18.86 -19.79 18.06
N SER A 739 -19.53 -20.87 18.44
CA SER A 739 -18.90 -22.18 18.59
C SER A 739 -18.24 -22.62 17.29
N ALA A 740 -18.91 -22.46 16.16
CA ALA A 740 -18.32 -22.76 14.86
C ALA A 740 -17.17 -21.82 14.50
N ALA A 741 -17.32 -20.50 14.71
CA ALA A 741 -16.26 -19.51 14.50
C ALA A 741 -15.03 -19.80 15.37
N LEU A 742 -15.25 -20.09 16.65
CA LEU A 742 -14.24 -20.42 17.64
C LEU A 742 -13.56 -21.73 17.25
N ARG A 743 -14.29 -22.81 16.97
CA ARG A 743 -13.69 -24.08 16.55
C ARG A 743 -12.77 -23.90 15.34
N ARG A 744 -13.20 -23.08 14.39
CA ARG A 744 -12.40 -22.80 13.21
C ARG A 744 -11.17 -21.94 13.51
N ALA A 745 -11.32 -20.92 14.34
CA ALA A 745 -10.23 -20.10 14.85
C ALA A 745 -9.22 -20.88 15.69
N LEU A 746 -9.67 -21.87 16.44
CA LEU A 746 -8.82 -22.74 17.25
C LEU A 746 -8.08 -23.73 16.35
N SER A 747 -8.67 -24.20 15.25
CA SER A 747 -8.04 -25.17 14.32
C SER A 747 -7.01 -24.59 13.34
N SER A 748 -6.86 -23.26 13.28
CA SER A 748 -6.02 -22.56 12.30
C SER A 748 -5.21 -21.45 12.97
N PRO A 749 -3.97 -21.15 12.53
CA PRO A 749 -3.20 -20.01 13.05
C PRO A 749 -3.90 -18.66 12.85
N ALA A 750 -4.77 -18.58 11.85
CA ALA A 750 -5.52 -17.39 11.47
C ALA A 750 -6.93 -17.74 11.00
N SER A 751 -7.92 -16.89 11.30
CA SER A 751 -9.28 -16.98 10.78
C SER A 751 -9.93 -15.61 10.62
N ILE A 752 -11.00 -15.54 9.82
CA ILE A 752 -11.84 -14.35 9.68
C ILE A 752 -13.22 -14.64 10.22
N PHE A 753 -13.71 -13.76 11.09
CA PHE A 753 -15.10 -13.72 11.53
C PHE A 753 -15.79 -12.51 10.89
N PHE A 754 -16.60 -12.78 9.87
CA PHE A 754 -17.33 -11.77 9.11
C PHE A 754 -18.77 -11.65 9.61
N ILE A 755 -19.27 -10.42 9.73
CA ILE A 755 -20.63 -10.14 10.19
C ILE A 755 -21.27 -9.18 9.20
N ASP A 756 -22.24 -9.68 8.44
CA ASP A 756 -23.07 -8.83 7.59
C ASP A 756 -24.24 -8.23 8.36
N GLU A 757 -24.63 -7.01 7.99
CA GLU A 757 -25.69 -6.23 8.65
C GLU A 757 -25.56 -6.23 10.20
N ALA A 758 -24.35 -5.92 10.67
CA ALA A 758 -24.02 -5.86 12.10
C ALA A 758 -25.02 -5.06 12.96
N PRO A 759 -25.63 -3.94 12.49
CA PRO A 759 -26.68 -3.24 13.23
C PRO A 759 -27.84 -4.13 13.70
N ILE A 760 -28.37 -5.01 12.85
CA ILE A 760 -29.50 -5.90 13.19
C ILE A 760 -29.08 -6.87 14.29
N LEU A 761 -27.88 -7.42 14.17
CA LEU A 761 -27.37 -8.40 15.11
C LEU A 761 -26.99 -7.78 16.46
N PHE A 762 -26.64 -6.49 16.48
CA PHE A 762 -26.24 -5.80 17.71
C PHE A 762 -27.41 -5.29 18.56
N GLU A 763 -28.65 -5.41 18.07
CA GLU A 763 -29.86 -5.29 18.91
C GLU A 763 -29.89 -6.36 20.00
N PHE A 764 -29.24 -7.51 19.75
CA PHE A 764 -29.08 -8.58 20.73
C PHE A 764 -27.80 -8.36 21.56
N GLU A 765 -27.95 -7.97 22.82
CA GLU A 765 -26.81 -7.67 23.71
C GLU A 765 -25.77 -8.79 23.78
N GLN A 766 -26.22 -10.04 23.73
CA GLN A 766 -25.37 -11.22 23.81
C GLN A 766 -24.42 -11.30 22.60
N ILE A 767 -24.90 -11.00 21.40
CA ILE A 767 -24.08 -10.93 20.17
C ILE A 767 -23.10 -9.79 20.29
N ALA A 768 -23.57 -8.59 20.63
CA ALA A 768 -22.70 -7.41 20.72
C ALA A 768 -21.55 -7.63 21.72
N ASN A 769 -21.85 -8.17 22.92
CA ASN A 769 -20.85 -8.48 23.94
C ASN A 769 -19.85 -9.54 23.50
N LEU A 770 -20.30 -10.54 22.75
CA LEU A 770 -19.43 -11.54 22.18
C LEU A 770 -18.47 -10.93 21.16
N VAL A 771 -19.00 -10.21 20.17
CA VAL A 771 -18.19 -9.58 19.12
C VAL A 771 -17.19 -8.59 19.70
N GLY A 772 -17.61 -7.79 20.69
CA GLY A 772 -16.70 -6.90 21.40
C GLY A 772 -15.56 -7.60 22.14
N ARG A 773 -15.79 -8.81 22.68
CA ARG A 773 -14.71 -9.64 23.24
C ARG A 773 -13.76 -10.15 22.16
N ILE A 774 -14.28 -10.57 21.00
CA ILE A 774 -13.46 -11.04 19.88
C ILE A 774 -12.62 -9.89 19.30
N CYS A 775 -13.19 -8.69 19.11
CA CYS A 775 -12.43 -7.54 18.63
C CYS A 775 -11.26 -7.19 19.56
N ALA A 776 -11.44 -7.31 20.88
CA ALA A 776 -10.42 -6.96 21.87
C ALA A 776 -9.38 -8.06 22.12
N ASN A 777 -9.80 -9.34 22.18
CA ASN A 777 -8.93 -10.45 22.60
C ASN A 777 -8.60 -11.43 21.47
N GLY A 778 -9.35 -11.39 20.36
CA GLY A 778 -9.26 -12.35 19.26
C GLY A 778 -7.90 -12.37 18.55
N ALA A 779 -7.12 -11.28 18.65
CA ALA A 779 -5.77 -11.22 18.10
C ALA A 779 -4.85 -12.34 18.62
N LYS A 780 -4.95 -12.70 19.91
CA LYS A 780 -4.18 -13.81 20.50
C LYS A 780 -4.54 -15.16 19.92
N ALA A 781 -5.80 -15.32 19.51
CA ALA A 781 -6.33 -16.54 18.92
C ALA A 781 -6.23 -16.57 17.38
N GLY A 782 -5.69 -15.51 16.75
CA GLY A 782 -5.60 -15.37 15.30
C GLY A 782 -6.91 -14.95 14.61
N ILE A 783 -7.92 -14.48 15.36
CA ILE A 783 -9.23 -14.10 14.83
C ILE A 783 -9.22 -12.65 14.37
N ARG A 784 -9.54 -12.41 13.11
CA ARG A 784 -9.76 -11.09 12.52
C ARG A 784 -11.25 -10.84 12.35
N VAL A 785 -11.74 -9.70 12.82
CA VAL A 785 -13.17 -9.36 12.71
C VAL A 785 -13.40 -8.43 11.52
N ILE A 786 -14.38 -8.76 10.68
CA ILE A 786 -14.85 -7.89 9.59
C ILE A 786 -16.33 -7.59 9.85
N LEU A 787 -16.65 -6.30 10.06
CA LEU A 787 -18.02 -5.84 10.27
C LEU A 787 -18.54 -5.11 9.03
N SER A 788 -19.79 -5.36 8.68
CA SER A 788 -20.49 -4.66 7.59
C SER A 788 -21.74 -3.98 8.14
N ALA A 789 -21.89 -2.69 7.83
CA ALA A 789 -23.00 -1.84 8.26
C ALA A 789 -23.27 -0.73 7.22
N GLN A 790 -24.38 0.00 7.39
CA GLN A 790 -24.67 1.19 6.56
C GLN A 790 -24.08 2.46 7.18
N ASP A 791 -24.19 2.58 8.50
CA ASP A 791 -23.71 3.68 9.32
C ASP A 791 -23.17 3.12 10.67
N PRO A 792 -22.45 3.94 11.46
CA PRO A 792 -21.92 3.51 12.76
C PRO A 792 -22.92 3.65 13.93
N ASP A 793 -24.13 4.17 13.74
CA ASP A 793 -25.00 4.61 14.84
C ASP A 793 -25.44 3.45 15.74
N THR A 794 -25.95 2.37 15.15
CA THR A 794 -26.43 1.21 15.92
C THR A 794 -25.27 0.49 16.61
N ILE A 795 -24.08 0.48 15.99
CA ILE A 795 -22.88 -0.08 16.61
C ILE A 795 -22.48 0.75 17.84
N ALA A 796 -22.53 2.07 17.74
CA ALA A 796 -22.19 2.99 18.81
C ALA A 796 -23.16 2.94 20.00
N LYS A 797 -24.43 2.59 19.76
CA LYS A 797 -25.46 2.41 20.80
C LYS A 797 -25.37 1.06 21.51
N SER A 798 -24.62 0.11 20.97
CA SER A 798 -24.47 -1.22 21.57
C SER A 798 -23.67 -1.19 22.88
N LYS A 799 -23.97 -2.11 23.80
CA LYS A 799 -23.27 -2.24 25.10
C LYS A 799 -21.76 -2.48 24.97
N ALA A 800 -21.32 -3.01 23.83
CA ALA A 800 -19.93 -3.33 23.53
C ALA A 800 -19.24 -2.29 22.62
N ALA A 801 -19.87 -1.15 22.35
CA ALA A 801 -19.42 -0.14 21.40
C ALA A 801 -17.96 0.27 21.60
N SER A 802 -17.54 0.56 22.83
CA SER A 802 -16.16 0.98 23.11
C SER A 802 -15.13 -0.07 22.71
N LYS A 803 -15.38 -1.35 23.06
CA LYS A 803 -14.50 -2.47 22.70
C LYS A 803 -14.44 -2.71 21.19
N ILE A 804 -15.55 -2.49 20.48
CA ILE A 804 -15.61 -2.67 19.04
C ILE A 804 -14.89 -1.52 18.34
N LEU A 805 -15.34 -0.28 18.54
CA LEU A 805 -14.90 0.89 17.79
C LEU A 805 -13.42 1.23 18.01
N GLN A 806 -12.88 1.03 19.23
CA GLN A 806 -11.47 1.27 19.53
C GLN A 806 -10.52 0.25 18.88
N ASN A 807 -11.01 -0.97 18.61
CA ASN A 807 -10.21 -2.04 18.01
C ASN A 807 -10.42 -2.18 16.49
N LEU A 808 -11.20 -1.28 15.88
CA LEU A 808 -11.37 -1.17 14.42
C LEU A 808 -10.41 -0.11 13.88
N THR A 809 -9.17 -0.52 13.60
CA THR A 809 -8.09 0.37 13.13
C THR A 809 -8.17 0.66 11.63
N THR A 810 -8.78 -0.24 10.85
CA THR A 810 -8.97 -0.08 9.41
C THR A 810 -10.46 -0.02 9.07
N ARG A 811 -10.85 0.95 8.23
CA ARG A 811 -12.24 1.16 7.81
C ARG A 811 -12.31 1.45 6.32
N LEU A 812 -13.36 0.95 5.68
CA LEU A 812 -13.68 1.20 4.29
C LEU A 812 -15.09 1.77 4.21
N ILE A 813 -15.18 3.03 3.77
CA ILE A 813 -16.44 3.77 3.72
C ILE A 813 -16.83 3.99 2.26
N GLY A 814 -17.94 3.39 1.84
CA GLY A 814 -18.51 3.57 0.50
C GLY A 814 -19.43 4.79 0.45
N ARG A 815 -20.48 4.71 -0.37
CA ARG A 815 -21.55 5.71 -0.43
C ARG A 815 -22.38 5.69 0.86
N ILE A 816 -22.46 6.81 1.57
CA ILE A 816 -23.27 7.00 2.79
C ILE A 816 -24.41 7.97 2.52
N GLN A 817 -25.52 7.96 3.26
CA GLN A 817 -26.56 8.99 3.09
C GLN A 817 -26.08 10.36 3.60
N PRO A 818 -26.56 11.49 3.04
CA PRO A 818 -26.21 12.83 3.53
C PRO A 818 -26.48 13.03 5.03
N VAL A 819 -27.58 12.47 5.54
CA VAL A 819 -27.95 12.53 6.96
C VAL A 819 -26.99 11.76 7.87
N ALA A 820 -26.29 10.75 7.34
CA ALA A 820 -25.36 9.94 8.11
C ALA A 820 -24.01 10.62 8.31
N VAL A 821 -23.71 11.71 7.59
CA VAL A 821 -22.42 12.42 7.66
C VAL A 821 -22.09 12.80 9.10
N ASP A 822 -23.06 13.34 9.84
CA ASP A 822 -22.84 13.78 11.22
C ASP A 822 -22.53 12.59 12.14
N SER A 823 -23.13 11.41 11.92
CA SER A 823 -22.77 10.18 12.65
C SER A 823 -21.30 9.80 12.49
N PHE A 824 -20.72 9.93 11.29
CA PHE A 824 -19.29 9.67 11.08
C PHE A 824 -18.39 10.72 11.73
N VAL A 825 -18.82 11.99 11.75
CA VAL A 825 -18.09 13.08 12.40
C VAL A 825 -18.13 12.89 13.92
N ASP A 826 -19.28 12.60 14.49
CA ASP A 826 -19.47 12.56 15.95
C ASP A 826 -18.97 11.25 16.57
N ILE A 827 -19.16 10.12 15.92
CA ILE A 827 -18.79 8.81 16.46
C ILE A 827 -17.35 8.46 16.08
N LEU A 828 -17.02 8.53 14.79
CA LEU A 828 -15.72 8.08 14.26
C LEU A 828 -14.70 9.21 14.10
N LYS A 829 -15.08 10.46 14.41
CA LYS A 829 -14.20 11.64 14.43
C LYS A 829 -13.56 11.96 13.08
N TYR A 830 -14.26 11.68 11.99
CA TYR A 830 -13.81 12.09 10.65
C TYR A 830 -13.91 13.61 10.47
N PRO A 831 -12.94 14.24 9.77
CA PRO A 831 -13.10 15.61 9.29
C PRO A 831 -14.28 15.70 8.31
N LYS A 832 -15.18 16.66 8.53
CA LYS A 832 -16.43 16.79 7.76
C LYS A 832 -16.17 16.98 6.28
N GLU A 833 -15.14 17.74 5.93
CA GLU A 833 -14.70 18.02 4.56
C GLU A 833 -14.24 16.77 3.79
N ILE A 834 -13.79 15.73 4.48
CA ILE A 834 -13.37 14.45 3.86
C ILE A 834 -14.58 13.56 3.69
N ILE A 835 -15.33 13.29 4.77
CA ILE A 835 -16.41 12.31 4.76
C ILE A 835 -17.65 12.77 3.99
N ALA A 836 -17.90 14.08 3.91
CA ALA A 836 -19.03 14.61 3.13
C ALA A 836 -18.96 14.23 1.64
N ARG A 837 -17.76 13.99 1.10
CA ARG A 837 -17.59 13.53 -0.29
C ARG A 837 -18.28 12.19 -0.54
N ASN A 838 -18.26 11.29 0.44
CA ASN A 838 -18.91 9.97 0.38
C ASN A 838 -20.44 10.07 0.28
N ALA A 839 -21.02 11.22 0.65
CA ALA A 839 -22.46 11.47 0.54
C ALA A 839 -22.88 12.08 -0.80
N THR A 840 -21.94 12.34 -1.71
CA THR A 840 -22.23 12.93 -3.02
C THR A 840 -22.54 11.87 -4.09
N GLU A 841 -23.07 12.31 -5.23
CA GLU A 841 -23.31 11.44 -6.38
C GLU A 841 -22.01 10.86 -6.96
N SER A 842 -20.87 11.50 -6.72
CA SER A 842 -19.57 11.02 -7.22
C SER A 842 -19.18 9.65 -6.66
N PHE A 843 -19.79 9.24 -5.55
CA PHE A 843 -19.56 7.98 -4.85
C PHE A 843 -20.51 6.84 -5.25
N PHE A 844 -21.45 7.07 -6.17
CA PHE A 844 -22.18 5.96 -6.76
C PHE A 844 -21.23 5.05 -7.55
N PRO A 845 -21.44 3.72 -7.53
CA PRO A 845 -20.71 2.82 -8.42
C PRO A 845 -20.82 3.25 -9.87
N ARG A 846 -19.72 3.11 -10.63
CA ARG A 846 -19.65 3.51 -12.04
C ARG A 846 -19.79 2.29 -12.91
N LYS A 847 -20.83 2.28 -13.75
CA LYS A 847 -21.13 1.16 -14.64
C LYS A 847 -20.19 1.11 -15.84
N GLU A 848 -19.77 2.27 -16.35
CA GLU A 848 -18.90 2.39 -17.51
C GLU A 848 -17.53 1.75 -17.23
N GLY A 849 -16.96 2.08 -16.05
CA GLY A 849 -15.70 1.54 -15.57
C GLY A 849 -15.81 0.24 -14.79
N ILE A 850 -17.03 -0.19 -14.41
CA ILE A 850 -17.34 -1.34 -13.55
C ILE A 850 -16.47 -1.32 -12.28
N TYR A 851 -16.75 -0.35 -11.42
CA TYR A 851 -16.09 -0.20 -10.12
C TYR A 851 -16.99 0.46 -9.07
N SER A 852 -16.64 0.25 -7.80
CA SER A 852 -17.24 0.95 -6.65
C SER A 852 -16.23 1.91 -6.02
N GLN A 853 -16.72 2.97 -5.38
CA GLN A 853 -15.92 4.03 -4.75
C GLN A 853 -15.86 3.83 -3.24
N TRP A 854 -14.67 4.01 -2.67
CA TRP A 854 -14.38 3.78 -1.27
C TRP A 854 -13.43 4.84 -0.71
N LEU A 855 -13.63 5.20 0.55
CA LEU A 855 -12.64 5.88 1.38
C LEU A 855 -12.01 4.84 2.28
N LEU A 856 -10.72 4.57 2.08
CA LEU A 856 -9.91 3.76 2.99
C LEU A 856 -9.38 4.66 4.09
N ASP A 857 -9.71 4.32 5.32
CA ASP A 857 -9.07 4.84 6.53
C ASP A 857 -8.21 3.72 7.10
N ASP A 858 -6.90 3.87 6.99
CA ASP A 858 -5.93 2.97 7.62
C ASP A 858 -5.12 3.76 8.64
N ASN A 859 -5.43 3.58 9.93
CA ASN A 859 -4.81 4.29 11.05
C ASN A 859 -4.83 5.83 10.89
N GLY A 860 -5.93 6.40 10.40
CA GLY A 860 -6.12 7.85 10.25
C GLY A 860 -5.55 8.45 8.97
N ILE A 861 -4.99 7.62 8.06
CA ILE A 861 -4.62 8.01 6.69
C ILE A 861 -5.80 7.76 5.77
N TYR A 862 -6.30 8.83 5.15
CA TYR A 862 -7.54 8.83 4.37
C TYR A 862 -7.27 8.77 2.87
N THR A 863 -7.49 7.62 2.25
CA THR A 863 -7.26 7.42 0.81
C THR A 863 -8.56 7.14 0.07
N PHE A 864 -8.93 8.05 -0.84
CA PHE A 864 -10.00 7.78 -1.79
C PHE A 864 -9.54 6.76 -2.83
N CYS A 865 -10.30 5.68 -3.00
CA CYS A 865 -9.93 4.53 -3.79
C CYS A 865 -11.14 3.91 -4.48
N ARG A 866 -10.85 3.09 -5.50
CA ARG A 866 -11.80 2.38 -6.34
C ARG A 866 -11.51 0.89 -6.22
N TYR A 867 -12.56 0.11 -6.10
CA TYR A 867 -12.46 -1.35 -6.20
C TYR A 867 -12.99 -1.81 -7.55
N TYR A 868 -12.12 -2.47 -8.31
CA TYR A 868 -12.41 -3.06 -9.61
C TYR A 868 -12.50 -4.59 -9.45
N PRO A 869 -13.70 -5.17 -9.37
CA PRO A 869 -13.83 -6.63 -9.28
C PRO A 869 -13.41 -7.28 -10.61
N GLY A 870 -12.91 -8.52 -10.51
CA GLY A 870 -12.92 -9.43 -11.67
C GLY A 870 -14.35 -9.65 -12.14
N TYR A 871 -14.57 -9.77 -13.45
CA TYR A 871 -15.93 -9.85 -14.00
C TYR A 871 -16.67 -11.11 -13.55
N GLU A 872 -15.94 -12.22 -13.45
CA GLU A 872 -16.42 -13.50 -12.96
C GLU A 872 -16.78 -13.42 -11.47
N GLN A 873 -15.97 -12.72 -10.66
CA GLN A 873 -16.29 -12.45 -9.25
C GLN A 873 -17.60 -11.67 -9.14
N LEU A 874 -17.74 -10.59 -9.93
CA LEU A 874 -18.95 -9.78 -9.97
C LEU A 874 -20.18 -10.63 -10.36
N ALA A 875 -20.03 -11.51 -11.34
CA ALA A 875 -21.10 -12.39 -11.81
C ALA A 875 -21.55 -13.42 -10.76
N VAL A 876 -20.61 -13.96 -9.98
CA VAL A 876 -20.93 -14.89 -8.88
C VAL A 876 -21.77 -14.22 -7.80
N VAL A 877 -21.52 -12.94 -7.49
CA VAL A 877 -22.19 -12.21 -6.39
C VAL A 877 -23.30 -11.27 -6.83
N ALA A 878 -23.60 -11.22 -8.12
CA ALA A 878 -24.75 -10.49 -8.66
C ALA A 878 -26.04 -11.06 -8.07
N ASN A 879 -26.86 -10.21 -7.44
CA ASN A 879 -27.97 -10.65 -6.59
C ASN A 879 -29.31 -9.96 -6.92
N ASN A 880 -29.38 -9.15 -7.98
CA ASN A 880 -30.67 -8.65 -8.43
C ASN A 880 -31.51 -9.82 -8.98
N PRO A 881 -32.85 -9.86 -8.80
CA PRO A 881 -33.67 -10.99 -9.23
C PRO A 881 -33.51 -11.36 -10.71
N HIS A 882 -33.36 -10.36 -11.58
CA HIS A 882 -33.09 -10.56 -13.00
C HIS A 882 -31.69 -11.15 -13.26
N GLU A 883 -30.67 -10.70 -12.51
CA GLU A 883 -29.30 -11.23 -12.60
C GLU A 883 -29.24 -12.69 -12.13
N GLN A 884 -29.91 -13.01 -11.01
CA GLN A 884 -30.00 -14.38 -10.50
C GLN A 884 -30.69 -15.32 -11.50
N SER A 885 -31.81 -14.87 -12.07
CA SER A 885 -32.53 -15.64 -13.10
C SER A 885 -31.66 -15.89 -14.34
N ALA A 886 -30.96 -14.86 -14.82
CA ALA A 886 -30.05 -14.97 -15.96
C ALA A 886 -28.86 -15.90 -15.67
N ARG A 887 -28.29 -15.84 -14.46
CA ARG A 887 -27.24 -16.77 -14.03
C ARG A 887 -27.74 -18.21 -13.98
N GLN A 888 -28.92 -18.44 -13.41
CA GLN A 888 -29.52 -19.79 -13.35
C GLN A 888 -29.76 -20.35 -14.76
N GLN A 889 -30.24 -19.54 -15.69
CA GLN A 889 -30.39 -19.95 -17.10
C GLN A 889 -29.05 -20.34 -17.74
N ALA A 890 -27.99 -19.56 -17.48
CA ALA A 890 -26.64 -19.90 -17.96
C ALA A 890 -26.13 -21.21 -17.35
N MET A 891 -26.33 -21.41 -16.03
CA MET A 891 -25.95 -22.61 -15.30
C MET A 891 -26.72 -23.86 -15.75
N GLN A 892 -27.97 -23.72 -16.22
CA GLN A 892 -28.74 -24.82 -16.80
C GLN A 892 -28.29 -25.19 -18.22
N LYS A 893 -27.81 -24.19 -18.98
CA LYS A 893 -27.43 -24.37 -20.39
C LYS A 893 -26.05 -25.02 -20.56
N HIS A 894 -25.12 -24.77 -19.64
CA HIS A 894 -23.75 -25.25 -19.71
C HIS A 894 -23.47 -26.30 -18.64
N ARG A 895 -22.77 -27.39 -19.02
CA ARG A 895 -22.38 -28.45 -18.07
C ARG A 895 -21.24 -28.02 -17.15
N ASP A 896 -20.32 -27.19 -17.64
CA ASP A 896 -19.24 -26.64 -16.85
C ASP A 896 -19.68 -25.32 -16.19
N LYS A 897 -19.66 -25.28 -14.86
CA LYS A 897 -20.01 -24.09 -14.09
C LYS A 897 -19.10 -22.89 -14.40
N TYR A 898 -17.83 -23.11 -14.73
CA TYR A 898 -16.91 -22.02 -15.06
C TYR A 898 -17.28 -21.36 -16.40
N GLU A 899 -17.63 -22.17 -17.39
CA GLU A 899 -18.11 -21.68 -18.68
C GLU A 899 -19.43 -20.90 -18.51
N ALA A 900 -20.37 -21.44 -17.72
CA ALA A 900 -21.64 -20.79 -17.42
C ALA A 900 -21.43 -19.38 -16.82
N ILE A 901 -20.58 -19.27 -15.79
CA ILE A 901 -20.27 -18.00 -15.13
C ILE A 901 -19.54 -17.05 -16.08
N SER A 902 -18.59 -17.53 -16.89
CA SER A 902 -17.89 -16.71 -17.90
C SER A 902 -18.83 -16.14 -18.96
N VAL A 903 -19.83 -16.91 -19.41
CA VAL A 903 -20.86 -16.43 -20.35
C VAL A 903 -21.74 -15.38 -19.67
N PHE A 904 -22.22 -15.65 -18.47
CA PHE A 904 -23.06 -14.71 -17.72
C PHE A 904 -22.30 -13.41 -17.39
N ALA A 905 -21.03 -13.50 -17.00
CA ALA A 905 -20.17 -12.34 -16.73
C ALA A 905 -20.07 -11.41 -17.95
N ARG A 906 -19.87 -11.97 -19.14
CA ARG A 906 -19.85 -11.19 -20.39
C ARG A 906 -21.18 -10.49 -20.68
N GLN A 907 -22.30 -11.18 -20.46
CA GLN A 907 -23.64 -10.61 -20.62
C GLN A 907 -23.89 -9.47 -19.62
N LEU A 908 -23.52 -9.68 -18.35
CA LEU A 908 -23.65 -8.70 -17.29
C LEU A 908 -22.81 -7.44 -17.59
N VAL A 909 -21.54 -7.61 -17.98
CA VAL A 909 -20.64 -6.52 -18.37
C VAL A 909 -21.19 -5.73 -19.55
N ALA A 910 -21.69 -6.42 -20.58
CA ALA A 910 -22.30 -5.77 -21.74
C ALA A 910 -23.56 -4.97 -21.35
N SER A 911 -24.41 -5.54 -20.49
CA SER A 911 -25.61 -4.85 -19.98
C SER A 911 -25.26 -3.63 -19.15
N LEU A 912 -24.20 -3.68 -18.33
CA LEU A 912 -23.77 -2.55 -17.51
C LEU A 912 -23.18 -1.42 -18.35
N ARG A 913 -22.39 -1.74 -19.38
CA ARG A 913 -21.78 -0.75 -20.27
C ARG A 913 -22.75 -0.16 -21.29
N GLY A 914 -23.82 -0.88 -21.62
CA GLY A 914 -24.86 -0.45 -22.56
C GLY A 914 -26.01 0.35 -21.93
N SER A 915 -26.03 0.49 -20.60
CA SER A 915 -27.00 1.28 -19.83
C SER A 915 -26.40 2.57 -19.33
#